data_AF-A0A1W9X1Q1-F1
#
_entry.id   AF-A0A1W9X1Q1-F1
#
_cell.length_a   1.000
_cell.length_b   1.000
_cell.length_c   1.000
_cell.angle_alpha   90.00
_cell.angle_beta   90.00
_cell.angle_gamma   90.00
#
_symmetry.space_group_name_H-M   'P 1'
#
loop_
_entity.id
_entity.type
_entity.pdbx_description
1 polymer ?
#
loop_
_entity_poly.entity_id
_entity_poly.type
_entity_poly.pdbx_seq_one_letter_code
_entity_poly.pdbx_strand_id
1 'polypeptide(L)'
;MSQLSSEPTGVDCGADCTEDYLSGTTVTLTATPEADSTFTGWSDACSGTEISTTVTLDAAKDCTANFALKHYTLTVTKMGDGTITSQPAGINCGETCTANYPSGTTITLMATPTIYTQFIGFTGDADCTDGQVTLNTAVNCVANFDLVIALPFEIPACPTSGTINDICNGQRQQTLTNVSVGEDGRVSNVDLEGTITNKGWISNATIKPNASLSGGIVTGYITNQGTLSDFEFRGEEVSGGILSGAITNSNGGTIKNVHLTANAQISGGKVCDIFGDIEAPALLENLKVQAGSELSGVIIGDNVQLPDDVKLTDITIGKDGRVSNVELEGTITNNGVVSNATIKPNASLSGGIVTGDITNQGTMSDFKFSGEQLDGGTLSGTITNSNGGTIKNVQLKTNAHISGGKIGGKIIGDIEAPALLENLKVQAGCELSGVIIGDNVQLPNDVKLGKSVRVTKNTLIPNDFELIHFLPALSSQLSCADNVTRPERVDLAKDVLHPSEGILNAINNLPELKDNGWQLTQDALYGYLQLNIDTVRLAVQAVSIKRTTEPASVQVQDNQSIRFITDTGLEVLTQPAVQAPCELQAGLEGFGFPKFVVQTNGNFKIPASQQRWYSVRPDWASVEVAADTADTGLYAIADPIVNGINQIKQVFTDSNGKLREQNFYQAIAVPEALYDLAQEVIESNRLVSFKLNGQRYRGVVDYLVTKSTQAITDKLQVKQQPDINGDGIEDFVLLYPSGERQILFAVPAAD
;
A
#
# COMPACT_ATOMS: atom_id res chain seq x y z
N MET A 1 48.42 13.82 49.50
CA MET A 1 48.25 13.67 48.05
C MET A 1 49.16 12.57 47.55
N SER A 2 48.72 11.77 46.57
CA SER A 2 49.60 10.84 45.83
C SER A 2 50.80 11.59 45.24
N GLN A 3 51.96 10.93 45.19
CA GLN A 3 53.24 11.55 44.82
C GLN A 3 53.87 10.89 43.60
N LEU A 4 54.82 11.56 42.97
CA LEU A 4 55.64 11.02 41.89
C LEU A 4 57.09 11.44 42.10
N SER A 5 58.03 10.51 41.94
CA SER A 5 59.47 10.75 42.08
C SER A 5 60.25 10.25 40.86
N SER A 6 61.43 10.82 40.58
CA SER A 6 62.31 10.41 39.49
C SER A 6 63.67 9.82 39.91
N GLU A 7 64.25 8.97 39.06
CA GLU A 7 65.65 8.56 39.10
C GLU A 7 66.30 8.70 37.70
N PRO A 8 67.38 9.49 37.52
CA PRO A 8 68.11 10.27 38.53
C PRO A 8 67.22 11.29 39.26
N THR A 9 67.58 11.58 40.50
CA THR A 9 66.76 12.44 41.39
C THR A 9 66.66 13.86 40.84
N GLY A 10 65.44 14.39 40.76
CA GLY A 10 65.20 15.78 40.35
C GLY A 10 63.73 16.18 40.29
N VAL A 11 62.82 15.23 40.02
CA VAL A 11 61.36 15.46 40.11
C VAL A 11 60.80 14.82 41.38
N ASP A 12 60.11 15.60 42.22
CA ASP A 12 59.32 15.16 43.36
C ASP A 12 57.98 15.92 43.41
N CYS A 13 57.03 15.39 42.66
CA CYS A 13 55.73 16.00 42.44
C CYS A 13 54.89 15.96 43.72
N GLY A 14 54.95 17.09 44.41
CA GLY A 14 54.39 17.39 45.72
C GLY A 14 54.96 18.72 46.23
N ALA A 15 56.21 19.02 45.87
CA ALA A 15 56.85 20.33 46.06
C ALA A 15 57.49 20.88 44.76
N ASP A 16 58.04 20.02 43.90
CA ASP A 16 58.68 20.41 42.64
C ASP A 16 58.45 19.36 41.54
N CYS A 17 57.79 19.78 40.45
CA CYS A 17 57.37 18.90 39.35
C CYS A 17 58.18 19.10 38.06
N THR A 18 59.24 19.90 38.07
CA THR A 18 59.98 20.28 36.86
C THR A 18 61.48 20.16 37.07
N GLU A 19 62.20 19.51 36.15
CA GLU A 19 63.65 19.37 36.20
C GLU A 19 64.25 19.35 34.79
N ASP A 20 65.45 19.92 34.65
CA ASP A 20 66.21 19.94 33.41
C ASP A 20 67.24 18.78 33.36
N TYR A 21 67.08 17.87 32.40
CA TYR A 21 68.05 16.80 32.14
C TYR A 21 68.76 17.02 30.80
N LEU A 22 69.99 16.50 30.68
CA LEU A 22 70.72 16.49 29.40
C LEU A 22 69.96 15.65 28.36
N SER A 23 69.93 16.13 27.11
CA SER A 23 69.29 15.42 26.00
C SER A 23 69.84 13.99 25.84
N GLY A 24 68.95 13.01 25.72
CA GLY A 24 69.24 11.57 25.65
C GLY A 24 69.24 10.85 26.99
N THR A 25 69.04 11.53 28.13
CA THR A 25 68.95 10.91 29.45
C THR A 25 67.67 10.07 29.57
N THR A 26 67.78 8.83 30.03
CA THR A 26 66.62 8.01 30.42
C THR A 26 66.32 8.23 31.90
N VAL A 27 65.12 8.72 32.20
CA VAL A 27 64.61 8.99 33.55
C VAL A 27 63.56 7.94 33.89
N THR A 28 63.66 7.33 35.07
CA THR A 28 62.64 6.43 35.62
C THR A 28 61.74 7.23 36.54
N LEU A 29 60.44 7.27 36.25
CA LEU A 29 59.43 7.90 37.10
C LEU A 29 58.67 6.81 37.87
N THR A 30 58.49 7.01 39.18
CA THR A 30 57.74 6.11 40.05
C THR A 30 56.61 6.86 40.75
N ALA A 31 55.38 6.42 40.52
CA ALA A 31 54.19 6.94 41.15
C ALA A 31 53.96 6.28 42.52
N THR A 32 53.55 7.02 43.53
CA THR A 32 53.20 6.50 44.86
C THR A 32 51.76 6.89 45.18
N PRO A 33 50.78 5.98 45.03
CA PRO A 33 49.39 6.28 45.38
C PRO A 33 49.24 6.45 46.88
N GLU A 34 48.39 7.39 47.30
CA GLU A 34 47.94 7.43 48.70
C GLU A 34 47.07 6.24 49.08
N ALA A 35 46.93 6.01 50.40
CA ALA A 35 46.23 4.85 50.95
C ALA A 35 44.78 4.69 50.43
N ASP A 36 44.12 5.80 50.11
CA ASP A 36 42.74 5.91 49.62
C ASP A 36 42.62 5.97 48.08
N SER A 37 43.74 5.90 47.36
CA SER A 37 43.77 5.92 45.89
C SER A 37 44.50 4.70 45.32
N THR A 38 44.37 4.52 44.01
CA THR A 38 45.07 3.50 43.22
C THR A 38 45.70 4.18 42.02
N PHE A 39 46.93 3.79 41.69
CA PHE A 39 47.56 4.22 40.46
C PHE A 39 46.87 3.54 39.27
N THR A 40 46.43 4.33 38.28
CA THR A 40 45.66 3.83 37.12
C THR A 40 46.46 3.83 35.82
N GLY A 41 47.63 4.47 35.79
CA GLY A 41 48.54 4.43 34.64
C GLY A 41 49.18 5.78 34.33
N TRP A 42 50.12 5.75 33.40
CA TRP A 42 50.83 6.93 32.90
C TRP A 42 50.17 7.51 31.65
N SER A 43 50.25 8.82 31.48
CA SER A 43 49.83 9.52 30.26
C SER A 43 50.86 10.57 29.79
N ASP A 44 50.53 11.22 28.67
CA ASP A 44 51.35 12.17 27.92
C ASP A 44 52.57 11.51 27.27
N ALA A 45 53.77 12.01 27.48
CA ALA A 45 54.99 11.42 26.92
C ALA A 45 55.37 10.09 27.61
N CYS A 46 54.70 9.76 28.71
CA CYS A 46 54.83 8.51 29.43
C CYS A 46 53.64 7.58 29.14
N SER A 47 53.89 6.26 29.21
CA SER A 47 52.85 5.26 29.01
C SER A 47 53.11 4.01 29.85
N GLY A 48 52.07 3.20 30.03
CA GLY A 48 52.12 1.96 30.80
C GLY A 48 51.23 2.00 32.03
N THR A 49 50.89 0.82 32.54
CA THR A 49 50.05 0.61 33.73
C THR A 49 50.86 0.24 34.97
N GLU A 50 52.15 0.01 34.81
CA GLU A 50 53.07 -0.27 35.92
C GLU A 50 53.35 1.00 36.71
N ILE A 51 53.52 0.85 38.03
CA ILE A 51 53.74 1.96 38.96
C ILE A 51 55.02 2.77 38.66
N SER A 52 55.96 2.17 37.92
CA SER A 52 57.17 2.78 37.41
C SER A 52 57.21 2.77 35.89
N THR A 53 57.62 3.88 35.25
CA THR A 53 57.84 3.97 33.80
C THR A 53 59.15 4.68 33.49
N THR A 54 59.72 4.43 32.31
CA THR A 54 60.97 5.07 31.86
C THR A 54 60.70 5.98 30.68
N VAL A 55 61.21 7.21 30.71
CA VAL A 55 61.13 8.17 29.61
C VAL A 55 62.53 8.62 29.21
N THR A 56 62.84 8.57 27.91
CA THR A 56 64.10 9.12 27.38
C THR A 56 63.86 10.55 26.89
N LEU A 57 64.62 11.51 27.42
CA LEU A 57 64.44 12.94 27.16
C LEU A 57 65.25 13.40 25.95
N ASP A 58 64.75 13.13 24.75
CA ASP A 58 65.28 13.66 23.47
C ASP A 58 64.72 15.04 23.11
N ALA A 59 63.65 15.46 23.80
CA ALA A 59 63.04 16.78 23.80
C ALA A 59 62.39 17.03 25.16
N ALA A 60 61.86 18.25 25.39
CA ALA A 60 61.00 18.51 26.55
C ALA A 60 59.76 17.61 26.50
N LYS A 61 59.45 16.94 27.61
CA LYS A 61 58.39 15.94 27.72
C LYS A 61 57.63 16.14 29.02
N ASP A 62 56.30 16.14 28.91
CA ASP A 62 55.40 16.13 30.06
C ASP A 62 54.96 14.68 30.32
N CYS A 63 54.97 14.26 31.58
CA CYS A 63 54.52 12.94 32.00
C CYS A 63 53.58 13.06 33.18
N THR A 64 52.40 12.44 33.06
CA THR A 64 51.38 12.50 34.10
C THR A 64 51.13 11.12 34.70
N ALA A 65 51.18 11.03 36.03
CA ALA A 65 50.73 9.86 36.78
C ALA A 65 49.24 10.00 37.14
N ASN A 66 48.42 9.05 36.71
CA ASN A 66 46.99 9.07 36.98
C ASN A 66 46.66 8.21 38.20
N PHE A 67 45.79 8.75 39.06
CA PHE A 67 45.30 8.07 40.25
C PHE A 67 43.77 8.13 40.30
N ALA A 68 43.14 7.06 40.77
CA ALA A 68 41.70 7.02 41.04
C ALA A 68 41.44 6.67 42.50
N LEU A 69 40.47 7.35 43.12
CA LEU A 69 40.02 7.04 44.47
C LEU A 69 39.44 5.63 44.52
N LYS A 70 39.80 4.88 45.57
CA LYS A 70 39.14 3.62 45.90
C LYS A 70 37.67 3.90 46.22
N HIS A 71 36.81 2.93 45.92
CA HIS A 71 35.41 2.99 46.30
C HIS A 71 35.11 1.91 47.34
N TYR A 72 34.32 2.26 48.35
CA TYR A 72 33.86 1.35 49.37
C TYR A 72 32.34 1.30 49.45
N THR A 73 31.82 0.11 49.75
CA THR A 73 30.38 -0.13 49.86
C THR A 73 29.90 0.19 51.27
N LEU A 74 28.87 1.02 51.37
CA LEU A 74 28.02 1.14 52.55
C LEU A 74 26.78 0.27 52.37
N THR A 75 26.54 -0.62 53.32
CA THR A 75 25.32 -1.42 53.40
C THR A 75 24.55 -1.00 54.64
N VAL A 76 23.25 -0.73 54.49
CA VAL A 76 22.35 -0.43 55.61
C VAL A 76 21.31 -1.52 55.72
N THR A 77 21.31 -2.24 56.85
CA THR A 77 20.27 -3.22 57.17
C THR A 77 19.19 -2.54 57.99
N LYS A 78 17.93 -2.69 57.59
CA LYS A 78 16.77 -2.13 58.30
C LYS A 78 16.13 -3.18 59.19
N MET A 79 16.02 -2.90 60.48
CA MET A 79 15.30 -3.73 61.46
C MET A 79 14.07 -2.95 61.94
N GLY A 80 12.85 -3.42 61.60
CA GLY A 80 11.59 -2.72 61.85
C GLY A 80 11.11 -1.84 60.68
N ASP A 81 10.00 -1.12 60.87
CA ASP A 81 9.40 -0.26 59.85
C ASP A 81 9.85 1.20 59.98
N GLY A 82 10.11 1.85 58.85
CA GLY A 82 10.82 3.12 58.75
C GLY A 82 11.51 3.27 57.39
N THR A 83 11.98 4.48 57.07
CA THR A 83 12.82 4.75 55.89
C THR A 83 14.17 5.31 56.32
N ILE A 84 15.22 4.97 55.58
CA ILE A 84 16.57 5.50 55.77
C ILE A 84 17.03 6.14 54.47
N THR A 85 17.47 7.40 54.54
CA THR A 85 18.14 8.09 53.42
C THR A 85 19.54 8.53 53.81
N SER A 86 20.38 8.86 52.84
CA SER A 86 21.73 9.37 53.10
C SER A 86 22.01 10.71 52.42
N GLN A 87 22.95 11.47 52.99
CA GLN A 87 23.60 12.61 52.34
C GLN A 87 25.13 12.44 52.43
N PRO A 88 25.87 12.36 51.30
CA PRO A 88 25.40 12.38 49.91
C PRO A 88 24.42 11.25 49.54
N ALA A 89 23.57 11.51 48.53
CA ALA A 89 22.54 10.56 48.11
C ALA A 89 23.16 9.24 47.61
N GLY A 90 22.50 8.12 47.92
CA GLY A 90 22.88 6.79 47.45
C GLY A 90 22.23 5.66 48.25
N ILE A 91 21.89 5.90 49.53
CA ILE A 91 21.05 5.02 50.33
C ILE A 91 19.61 5.54 50.36
N ASN A 92 18.65 4.68 50.03
CA ASN A 92 17.22 4.88 50.25
C ASN A 92 16.58 3.52 50.56
N CYS A 93 16.58 3.16 51.85
CA CYS A 93 16.22 1.83 52.34
C CYS A 93 14.70 1.56 52.31
N GLY A 94 14.15 1.57 51.10
CA GLY A 94 12.87 1.03 50.65
C GLY A 94 13.02 0.29 49.31
N GLU A 95 13.99 0.70 48.48
CA GLU A 95 14.37 0.02 47.22
C GLU A 95 15.88 -0.29 47.15
N THR A 96 16.75 0.60 47.65
CA THR A 96 18.21 0.47 47.53
C THR A 96 18.89 0.72 48.87
N CYS A 97 19.41 -0.34 49.49
CA CYS A 97 20.04 -0.31 50.82
C CYS A 97 21.58 -0.44 50.79
N THR A 98 22.17 -0.39 49.60
CA THR A 98 23.61 -0.57 49.37
C THR A 98 24.10 0.43 48.33
N ALA A 99 25.18 1.16 48.61
CA ALA A 99 25.77 2.11 47.67
C ALA A 99 27.30 2.17 47.81
N ASN A 100 27.98 2.45 46.69
CA ASN A 100 29.43 2.63 46.65
C ASN A 100 29.77 4.12 46.65
N TYR A 101 30.70 4.53 47.50
CA TYR A 101 31.19 5.90 47.57
C TYR A 101 32.72 5.94 47.49
N PRO A 102 33.32 7.05 47.03
CA PRO A 102 34.77 7.24 47.11
C PRO A 102 35.28 7.15 48.55
N SER A 103 36.49 6.63 48.72
CA SER A 103 37.18 6.56 50.00
C SER A 103 37.27 7.95 50.66
N GLY A 104 37.12 8.00 51.99
CA GLY A 104 37.12 9.23 52.78
C GLY A 104 35.81 10.01 52.75
N THR A 105 34.78 9.54 52.01
CA THR A 105 33.47 10.20 52.00
C THR A 105 32.79 10.05 53.36
N THR A 106 32.40 11.18 53.96
CA THR A 106 31.56 11.22 55.15
C THR A 106 30.08 11.30 54.76
N ILE A 107 29.30 10.34 55.23
CA ILE A 107 27.90 10.12 54.88
C ILE A 107 27.04 10.29 56.12
N THR A 108 26.03 11.15 56.05
CA THR A 108 25.02 11.29 57.11
C THR A 108 23.81 10.42 56.77
N LEU A 109 23.41 9.54 57.68
CA LEU A 109 22.22 8.72 57.58
C LEU A 109 21.05 9.38 58.32
N MET A 110 19.92 9.52 57.64
CA MET A 110 18.69 10.11 58.19
C MET A 110 17.61 9.04 58.27
N ALA A 111 17.14 8.76 59.47
CA ALA A 111 16.07 7.81 59.72
C ALA A 111 14.72 8.50 59.94
N THR A 112 13.70 8.06 59.21
CA THR A 112 12.32 8.51 59.39
C THR A 112 11.46 7.33 59.81
N PRO A 113 11.02 7.24 61.08
CA PRO A 113 10.12 6.18 61.51
C PRO A 113 8.75 6.29 60.80
N THR A 114 8.10 5.16 60.54
CA THR A 114 6.69 5.14 60.11
C THR A 114 5.75 5.30 61.31
N ILE A 115 4.46 5.53 61.04
CA ILE A 115 3.44 5.53 62.08
C ILE A 115 3.54 4.24 62.94
N TYR A 116 3.52 4.39 64.26
CA TYR A 116 3.69 3.34 65.28
C TYR A 116 5.09 2.77 65.51
N THR A 117 6.13 3.31 64.87
CA THR A 117 7.52 2.98 65.17
C THR A 117 8.27 4.18 65.70
N GLN A 118 9.34 3.95 66.45
CA GLN A 118 10.33 4.95 66.82
C GLN A 118 11.69 4.50 66.34
N PHE A 119 12.50 5.46 65.90
CA PHE A 119 13.89 5.20 65.58
C PHE A 119 14.69 5.10 66.88
N ILE A 120 15.28 3.94 67.13
CA ILE A 120 16.08 3.65 68.33
C ILE A 120 17.52 4.10 68.16
N GLY A 121 18.05 3.98 66.94
CA GLY A 121 19.43 4.35 66.63
C GLY A 121 20.07 3.42 65.61
N PHE A 122 21.25 3.82 65.15
CA PHE A 122 22.09 3.01 64.29
C PHE A 122 23.04 2.13 65.12
N THR A 123 23.22 0.89 64.70
CA THR A 123 24.19 -0.09 65.25
C THR A 123 24.91 -0.78 64.08
N GLY A 124 25.58 -1.91 64.31
CA GLY A 124 26.39 -2.59 63.31
C GLY A 124 27.86 -2.20 63.45
N ASP A 125 28.39 -1.45 62.49
CA ASP A 125 29.72 -0.86 62.59
C ASP A 125 29.81 0.21 63.70
N ALA A 126 30.98 0.35 64.32
CA ALA A 126 31.21 1.29 65.41
C ALA A 126 31.05 2.75 64.94
N ASP A 127 31.41 3.02 63.68
CA ASP A 127 31.30 4.36 63.09
C ASP A 127 29.83 4.78 62.88
N CYS A 128 28.89 3.83 62.74
CA CYS A 128 27.49 4.16 62.44
C CYS A 128 26.71 4.81 63.60
N THR A 129 27.22 4.75 64.84
CA THR A 129 26.41 4.96 66.06
C THR A 129 25.87 6.38 66.25
N ASP A 130 26.52 7.38 65.67
CA ASP A 130 26.07 8.78 65.70
C ASP A 130 25.27 9.20 64.44
N GLY A 131 25.02 8.25 63.54
CA GLY A 131 24.34 8.49 62.26
C GLY A 131 25.22 9.11 61.18
N GLN A 132 26.54 9.16 61.39
CA GLN A 132 27.50 9.62 60.40
C GLN A 132 28.57 8.55 60.17
N VAL A 133 28.95 8.29 58.92
CA VAL A 133 29.92 7.24 58.57
C VAL A 133 30.96 7.78 57.62
N THR A 134 32.25 7.60 57.91
CA THR A 134 33.35 7.90 56.99
C THR A 134 33.88 6.61 56.35
N LEU A 135 33.63 6.44 55.05
CA LEU A 135 34.00 5.23 54.32
C LEU A 135 35.49 5.18 53.97
N ASN A 136 36.28 4.51 54.82
CA ASN A 136 37.67 4.15 54.54
C ASN A 136 37.86 2.65 54.27
N THR A 137 36.81 1.85 54.50
CA THR A 137 36.65 0.43 54.18
C THR A 137 35.17 0.18 53.90
N ALA A 138 34.77 -1.04 53.51
CA ALA A 138 33.34 -1.39 53.46
C ALA A 138 32.74 -1.35 54.88
N VAL A 139 31.56 -0.75 55.03
CA VAL A 139 30.88 -0.54 56.32
C VAL A 139 29.45 -1.09 56.27
N ASN A 140 29.02 -1.74 57.35
CA ASN A 140 27.66 -2.27 57.51
C ASN A 140 26.96 -1.63 58.70
N CYS A 141 26.01 -0.73 58.45
CA CYS A 141 25.15 -0.16 59.49
C CYS A 141 23.84 -0.92 59.62
N VAL A 142 23.28 -0.94 60.82
CA VAL A 142 21.95 -1.48 61.11
C VAL A 142 21.11 -0.34 61.66
N ALA A 143 20.03 0.02 60.98
CA ALA A 143 19.06 0.97 61.48
C ALA A 143 17.98 0.24 62.29
N ASN A 144 17.87 0.55 63.58
CA ASN A 144 16.92 -0.12 64.46
C ASN A 144 15.72 0.78 64.68
N PHE A 145 14.57 0.29 64.25
CA PHE A 145 13.25 0.81 64.56
C PHE A 145 12.58 -0.17 65.50
N ASP A 146 11.95 0.37 66.54
CA ASP A 146 11.15 -0.43 67.46
C ASP A 146 9.72 0.07 67.44
N LEU A 147 8.79 -0.83 67.73
CA LEU A 147 7.39 -0.47 67.87
C LEU A 147 7.26 0.46 69.08
N VAL A 148 6.64 1.63 68.88
CA VAL A 148 6.15 2.40 70.01
C VAL A 148 4.95 1.62 70.52
N ILE A 149 5.11 0.92 71.64
CA ILE A 149 3.98 0.38 72.40
C ILE A 149 3.25 1.57 73.02
N ALA A 150 2.51 2.30 72.19
CA ALA A 150 1.36 3.05 72.62
C ALA A 150 0.27 2.04 72.99
N LEU A 151 -0.50 2.37 74.02
CA LEU A 151 -1.75 1.68 74.41
C LEU A 151 -2.55 1.24 73.17
N PRO A 152 -3.26 0.10 73.19
CA PRO A 152 -3.85 -0.47 72.00
C PRO A 152 -4.88 0.52 71.44
N PHE A 153 -4.51 1.26 70.40
CA PHE A 153 -5.47 1.87 69.51
C PHE A 153 -5.98 0.72 68.64
N GLU A 154 -6.90 -0.06 69.19
CA GLU A 154 -7.72 -0.95 68.37
C GLU A 154 -8.43 -0.03 67.38
N ILE A 155 -8.03 -0.09 66.10
CA ILE A 155 -8.81 0.55 65.05
C ILE A 155 -10.20 -0.08 65.14
N PRO A 156 -11.25 0.72 65.39
CA PRO A 156 -12.57 0.16 65.64
C PRO A 156 -13.07 -0.59 64.39
N ALA A 157 -13.88 -1.62 64.65
CA ALA A 157 -14.73 -2.22 63.64
C ALA A 157 -15.55 -1.14 62.91
N CYS A 158 -15.75 -1.30 61.61
CA CYS A 158 -16.50 -0.35 60.83
C CYS A 158 -18.00 -0.39 61.19
N PRO A 159 -18.67 0.76 61.35
CA PRO A 159 -20.13 0.80 61.46
C PRO A 159 -20.78 0.17 60.21
N THR A 160 -21.65 -0.81 60.37
CA THR A 160 -22.23 -1.58 59.25
C THR A 160 -23.27 -0.82 58.43
N SER A 161 -23.73 0.35 58.91
CA SER A 161 -24.71 1.22 58.26
C SER A 161 -24.55 2.68 58.73
N GLY A 162 -25.01 3.64 57.93
CA GLY A 162 -25.00 5.07 58.28
C GLY A 162 -23.72 5.79 57.84
N THR A 163 -23.41 6.91 58.48
CA THR A 163 -22.26 7.75 58.12
C THR A 163 -21.00 7.35 58.89
N ILE A 164 -19.91 7.11 58.17
CA ILE A 164 -18.58 6.82 58.73
C ILE A 164 -17.69 8.04 58.50
N ASN A 165 -17.32 8.76 59.56
CA ASN A 165 -16.46 9.96 59.49
C ASN A 165 -15.24 9.85 60.42
N ASP A 166 -14.73 8.62 60.58
CA ASP A 166 -13.54 8.31 61.39
C ASP A 166 -12.80 7.11 60.76
N ILE A 167 -11.69 6.67 61.36
CA ILE A 167 -10.86 5.55 60.92
C ILE A 167 -11.46 4.23 61.42
N CYS A 168 -11.69 3.28 60.52
CA CYS A 168 -12.15 1.94 60.86
C CYS A 168 -11.54 0.85 59.96
N ASN A 169 -11.55 -0.40 60.45
CA ASN A 169 -11.02 -1.55 59.72
C ASN A 169 -11.99 -2.74 59.84
N GLY A 170 -12.45 -3.28 58.70
CA GLY A 170 -13.38 -4.40 58.63
C GLY A 170 -12.72 -5.79 58.64
N GLN A 171 -11.39 -5.85 58.73
CA GLN A 171 -10.56 -7.07 58.80
C GLN A 171 -10.87 -8.12 57.71
N ARG A 172 -11.44 -7.70 56.58
CA ARG A 172 -11.94 -8.55 55.48
C ARG A 172 -13.04 -9.53 55.89
N GLN A 173 -13.78 -9.20 56.96
CA GLN A 173 -14.88 -10.01 57.49
C GLN A 173 -16.19 -9.23 57.64
N GLN A 174 -16.16 -7.91 57.42
CA GLN A 174 -17.32 -7.05 57.58
C GLN A 174 -17.89 -6.61 56.24
N THR A 175 -19.21 -6.83 56.09
CA THR A 175 -20.02 -6.25 55.03
C THR A 175 -20.66 -4.96 55.52
N LEU A 176 -20.45 -3.86 54.81
CA LEU A 176 -21.11 -2.59 55.07
C LEU A 176 -22.20 -2.37 54.02
N THR A 177 -23.40 -2.01 54.46
CA THR A 177 -24.56 -1.88 53.58
C THR A 177 -25.10 -0.45 53.61
N ASN A 178 -25.23 0.18 52.44
CA ASN A 178 -25.78 1.54 52.29
C ASN A 178 -25.09 2.60 53.18
N VAL A 179 -23.75 2.56 53.26
CA VAL A 179 -22.97 3.49 54.09
C VAL A 179 -22.57 4.76 53.33
N SER A 180 -22.41 5.85 54.08
CA SER A 180 -21.84 7.11 53.58
C SER A 180 -20.50 7.40 54.25
N VAL A 181 -19.40 7.40 53.51
CA VAL A 181 -18.08 7.76 54.03
C VAL A 181 -17.92 9.28 53.93
N GLY A 182 -17.83 9.96 55.07
CA GLY A 182 -17.60 11.40 55.16
C GLY A 182 -16.16 11.79 54.82
N GLU A 183 -15.87 13.09 54.77
CA GLU A 183 -14.56 13.64 54.34
C GLU A 183 -13.38 13.14 55.21
N ASP A 184 -13.61 12.93 56.51
CA ASP A 184 -12.60 12.39 57.43
C ASP A 184 -12.63 10.85 57.52
N GLY A 185 -13.62 10.21 56.90
CA GLY A 185 -13.82 8.77 56.95
C GLY A 185 -12.69 8.02 56.27
N ARG A 186 -12.11 7.03 56.97
CA ARG A 186 -11.10 6.12 56.42
C ARG A 186 -11.49 4.68 56.68
N VAL A 187 -12.04 4.03 55.66
CA VAL A 187 -12.55 2.66 55.73
C VAL A 187 -11.58 1.72 55.05
N SER A 188 -11.23 0.60 55.69
CA SER A 188 -10.29 -0.37 55.13
C SER A 188 -10.73 -1.82 55.33
N ASN A 189 -10.39 -2.70 54.38
CA ASN A 189 -10.58 -4.15 54.49
C ASN A 189 -12.05 -4.55 54.70
N VAL A 190 -12.94 -4.13 53.80
CA VAL A 190 -14.40 -4.33 53.92
C VAL A 190 -15.00 -4.90 52.64
N ASP A 191 -16.14 -5.56 52.78
CA ASP A 191 -17.06 -5.85 51.68
C ASP A 191 -18.16 -4.78 51.65
N LEU A 192 -18.55 -4.29 50.47
CA LEU A 192 -19.52 -3.21 50.31
C LEU A 192 -20.75 -3.68 49.52
N GLU A 193 -21.95 -3.43 50.07
CA GLU A 193 -23.26 -3.78 49.49
C GLU A 193 -24.22 -2.58 49.42
N GLY A 194 -25.07 -2.56 48.41
CA GLY A 194 -26.05 -1.48 48.21
C GLY A 194 -25.40 -0.19 47.68
N THR A 195 -25.93 0.97 48.07
CA THR A 195 -25.48 2.28 47.57
C THR A 195 -24.53 2.96 48.55
N ILE A 196 -23.28 3.13 48.16
CA ILE A 196 -22.20 3.72 48.96
C ILE A 196 -21.85 5.09 48.39
N THR A 197 -21.94 6.12 49.23
CA THR A 197 -21.43 7.46 48.86
C THR A 197 -20.12 7.69 49.59
N ASN A 198 -19.07 8.06 48.87
CA ASN A 198 -17.74 8.28 49.42
C ASN A 198 -17.28 9.71 49.19
N LYS A 199 -16.89 10.39 50.27
CA LYS A 199 -16.16 11.66 50.27
C LYS A 199 -14.77 11.54 50.90
N GLY A 200 -14.49 10.42 51.54
CA GLY A 200 -13.25 10.13 52.25
C GLY A 200 -12.42 9.07 51.52
N TRP A 201 -11.84 8.15 52.30
CA TRP A 201 -10.93 7.12 51.82
C TRP A 201 -11.52 5.72 52.01
N ILE A 202 -11.55 4.93 50.94
CA ILE A 202 -11.88 3.51 50.99
C ILE A 202 -10.68 2.71 50.47
N SER A 203 -10.20 1.75 51.25
CA SER A 203 -9.02 0.94 50.93
C SER A 203 -9.28 -0.56 51.02
N ASN A 204 -8.68 -1.35 50.13
CA ASN A 204 -8.69 -2.82 50.19
C ASN A 204 -10.12 -3.39 50.29
N ALA A 205 -11.01 -2.97 49.40
CA ALA A 205 -12.43 -3.28 49.48
C ALA A 205 -12.92 -4.22 48.35
N THR A 206 -13.92 -5.04 48.67
CA THR A 206 -14.69 -5.80 47.67
C THR A 206 -16.02 -5.12 47.44
N ILE A 207 -16.28 -4.65 46.22
CA ILE A 207 -17.60 -4.16 45.82
C ILE A 207 -18.42 -5.36 45.38
N LYS A 208 -19.48 -5.69 46.12
CA LYS A 208 -20.32 -6.86 45.82
C LYS A 208 -21.19 -6.63 44.58
N PRO A 209 -21.77 -7.70 43.99
CA PRO A 209 -22.69 -7.57 42.87
C PRO A 209 -23.87 -6.65 43.19
N ASN A 210 -24.27 -5.82 42.23
CA ASN A 210 -25.32 -4.80 42.37
C ASN A 210 -25.03 -3.66 43.36
N ALA A 211 -23.85 -3.63 44.00
CA ALA A 211 -23.45 -2.49 44.80
C ALA A 211 -22.96 -1.34 43.91
N SER A 212 -23.17 -0.11 44.36
CA SER A 212 -22.64 1.10 43.73
C SER A 212 -21.81 1.89 44.73
N LEU A 213 -20.64 2.36 44.32
CA LEU A 213 -19.81 3.27 45.09
C LEU A 213 -19.50 4.49 44.23
N SER A 214 -19.85 5.67 44.72
CA SER A 214 -19.55 6.94 44.03
C SER A 214 -18.71 7.88 44.88
N GLY A 215 -17.71 8.51 44.26
CA GLY A 215 -16.95 9.60 44.87
C GLY A 215 -15.70 9.21 45.66
N GLY A 216 -14.98 10.25 46.10
CA GLY A 216 -13.89 10.18 47.06
C GLY A 216 -12.64 9.47 46.54
N ILE A 217 -11.77 9.08 47.47
CA ILE A 217 -10.50 8.41 47.18
C ILE A 217 -10.66 6.91 47.41
N VAL A 218 -10.28 6.13 46.40
CA VAL A 218 -10.21 4.68 46.44
C VAL A 218 -8.74 4.26 46.35
N THR A 219 -8.27 3.37 47.23
CA THR A 219 -6.84 3.00 47.32
C THR A 219 -6.63 1.52 47.67
N GLY A 220 -5.39 1.05 47.67
CA GLY A 220 -5.03 -0.36 47.88
C GLY A 220 -5.46 -1.26 46.72
N TYR A 221 -5.95 -2.46 47.06
CA TYR A 221 -6.43 -3.46 46.11
C TYR A 221 -7.97 -3.54 46.12
N ILE A 222 -8.61 -3.23 45.00
CA ILE A 222 -10.07 -3.21 44.89
C ILE A 222 -10.54 -4.35 44.01
N THR A 223 -11.41 -5.20 44.55
CA THR A 223 -12.13 -6.22 43.78
C THR A 223 -13.52 -5.69 43.50
N ASN A 224 -13.82 -5.34 42.25
CA ASN A 224 -15.09 -4.77 41.87
C ASN A 224 -15.97 -5.80 41.14
N GLN A 225 -17.16 -6.05 41.68
CA GLN A 225 -18.22 -6.86 41.07
C GLN A 225 -19.50 -6.04 40.83
N GLY A 226 -19.49 -4.76 41.20
CA GLY A 226 -20.58 -3.80 41.06
C GLY A 226 -20.17 -2.62 40.19
N THR A 227 -20.61 -1.42 40.57
CA THR A 227 -20.33 -0.17 39.85
C THR A 227 -19.54 0.80 40.72
N LEU A 228 -18.42 1.30 40.19
CA LEU A 228 -17.65 2.40 40.78
C LEU A 228 -17.81 3.65 39.90
N SER A 229 -18.06 4.82 40.49
CA SER A 229 -18.15 6.07 39.72
C SER A 229 -17.46 7.26 40.37
N ASP A 230 -16.99 8.19 39.53
CA ASP A 230 -16.58 9.54 39.93
C ASP A 230 -15.53 9.58 41.06
N PHE A 231 -14.52 8.72 40.99
CA PHE A 231 -13.55 8.53 42.08
C PHE A 231 -12.12 8.81 41.65
N GLU A 232 -11.29 9.20 42.62
CA GLU A 232 -9.85 9.28 42.46
C GLU A 232 -9.20 7.98 42.95
N PHE A 233 -8.46 7.31 42.08
CA PHE A 233 -7.69 6.12 42.41
C PHE A 233 -6.27 6.47 42.82
N ARG A 234 -5.91 6.12 44.07
CA ARG A 234 -4.57 6.25 44.66
C ARG A 234 -4.06 4.91 45.19
N GLY A 235 -4.36 3.81 44.50
CA GLY A 235 -4.03 2.46 44.94
C GLY A 235 -3.10 1.71 43.99
N GLU A 236 -2.99 0.40 44.24
CA GLU A 236 -2.18 -0.52 43.44
C GLU A 236 -3.00 -1.12 42.29
N GLU A 237 -4.20 -1.61 42.58
CA GLU A 237 -5.06 -2.26 41.58
C GLU A 237 -6.57 -2.04 41.80
N VAL A 238 -7.30 -1.82 40.71
CA VAL A 238 -8.76 -2.02 40.62
C VAL A 238 -9.01 -3.11 39.59
N SER A 239 -9.72 -4.17 39.97
CA SER A 239 -10.00 -5.30 39.08
C SER A 239 -11.51 -5.61 39.02
N GLY A 240 -12.07 -5.69 37.81
CA GLY A 240 -13.44 -6.16 37.57
C GLY A 240 -14.54 -5.10 37.56
N GLY A 241 -15.75 -5.55 37.22
CA GLY A 241 -17.00 -4.80 37.36
C GLY A 241 -17.14 -3.63 36.38
N ILE A 242 -18.02 -2.70 36.72
CA ILE A 242 -18.36 -1.54 35.88
C ILE A 242 -17.72 -0.28 36.48
N LEU A 243 -17.09 0.55 35.65
CA LEU A 243 -16.71 1.91 35.99
C LEU A 243 -17.55 2.93 35.20
N SER A 244 -17.90 4.04 35.85
CA SER A 244 -18.70 5.11 35.27
C SER A 244 -18.19 6.50 35.65
N GLY A 245 -18.59 7.51 34.90
CA GLY A 245 -18.22 8.90 35.17
C GLY A 245 -16.72 9.16 34.99
N ALA A 246 -16.15 10.06 35.81
CA ALA A 246 -14.75 10.45 35.72
C ALA A 246 -13.87 9.69 36.70
N ILE A 247 -12.89 8.94 36.18
CA ILE A 247 -11.90 8.19 36.97
C ILE A 247 -10.51 8.81 36.78
N THR A 248 -9.92 9.29 37.87
CA THR A 248 -8.56 9.82 37.87
C THR A 248 -7.63 8.88 38.62
N ASN A 249 -6.62 8.32 37.96
CA ASN A 249 -5.61 7.47 38.57
C ASN A 249 -4.31 8.24 38.77
N SER A 250 -4.13 8.78 39.97
CA SER A 250 -3.06 9.73 40.29
C SER A 250 -1.81 9.10 40.90
N ASN A 251 -1.84 7.82 41.26
CA ASN A 251 -0.70 7.12 41.89
C ASN A 251 -0.02 6.08 40.99
N GLY A 252 -0.45 5.94 39.73
CA GLY A 252 0.20 5.02 38.79
C GLY A 252 -0.20 3.55 38.92
N GLY A 253 -1.24 3.25 39.70
CA GLY A 253 -1.79 1.90 39.85
C GLY A 253 -2.46 1.39 38.58
N THR A 254 -2.96 0.15 38.61
CA THR A 254 -3.54 -0.52 37.42
C THR A 254 -5.04 -0.69 37.54
N ILE A 255 -5.78 -0.28 36.51
CA ILE A 255 -7.21 -0.61 36.35
C ILE A 255 -7.30 -1.74 35.34
N LYS A 256 -7.90 -2.88 35.71
CA LYS A 256 -7.95 -4.05 34.83
C LYS A 256 -9.27 -4.79 34.77
N ASN A 257 -9.56 -5.41 33.62
CA ASN A 257 -10.75 -6.24 33.39
C ASN A 257 -12.07 -5.53 33.73
N VAL A 258 -12.22 -4.28 33.26
CA VAL A 258 -13.40 -3.46 33.60
C VAL A 258 -14.25 -3.15 32.38
N HIS A 259 -15.55 -3.00 32.63
CA HIS A 259 -16.49 -2.45 31.66
C HIS A 259 -16.73 -0.97 31.93
N LEU A 260 -16.67 -0.13 30.89
CA LEU A 260 -16.90 1.31 31.00
C LEU A 260 -18.29 1.65 30.47
N THR A 261 -19.05 2.42 31.25
CA THR A 261 -20.33 2.95 30.77
C THR A 261 -20.15 4.01 29.69
N ALA A 262 -21.22 4.30 28.96
CA ALA A 262 -21.30 5.41 28.02
C ALA A 262 -20.63 6.70 28.54
N ASN A 263 -19.71 7.24 27.74
CA ASN A 263 -18.97 8.49 28.00
C ASN A 263 -18.14 8.52 29.30
N ALA A 264 -17.82 7.37 29.91
CA ALA A 264 -16.90 7.33 31.04
C ALA A 264 -15.50 7.83 30.62
N GLN A 265 -14.70 8.24 31.59
CA GLN A 265 -13.36 8.77 31.34
C GLN A 265 -12.36 8.16 32.30
N ILE A 266 -11.22 7.69 31.79
CA ILE A 266 -10.07 7.30 32.61
C ILE A 266 -8.90 8.19 32.24
N SER A 267 -8.34 8.87 33.23
CA SER A 267 -7.12 9.65 33.09
C SER A 267 -6.05 9.18 34.07
N GLY A 268 -4.82 8.96 33.59
CA GLY A 268 -3.68 8.60 34.43
C GLY A 268 -3.46 7.10 34.65
N GLY A 269 -2.27 6.78 35.15
CA GLY A 269 -1.88 5.43 35.58
C GLY A 269 -1.81 4.37 34.48
N LYS A 270 -2.16 3.13 34.82
CA LYS A 270 -2.08 1.97 33.92
C LYS A 270 -3.44 1.32 33.71
N VAL A 271 -3.66 0.77 32.51
CA VAL A 271 -4.87 0.01 32.18
C VAL A 271 -4.55 -1.32 31.51
N CYS A 272 -5.42 -2.31 31.70
CA CYS A 272 -5.33 -3.62 31.07
C CYS A 272 -6.73 -4.21 30.85
N ASP A 273 -7.06 -4.67 29.65
CA ASP A 273 -8.36 -5.26 29.33
C ASP A 273 -9.56 -4.34 29.69
N ILE A 274 -9.81 -3.36 28.81
CA ILE A 274 -10.82 -2.31 29.01
C ILE A 274 -11.88 -2.41 27.93
N PHE A 275 -13.14 -2.52 28.34
CA PHE A 275 -14.28 -2.71 27.43
C PHE A 275 -15.33 -1.63 27.64
N GLY A 276 -15.38 -0.64 26.76
CA GLY A 276 -16.37 0.43 26.80
C GLY A 276 -17.62 0.18 25.95
N ASP A 277 -18.50 1.16 25.97
CA ASP A 277 -19.72 1.20 25.17
C ASP A 277 -19.40 1.61 23.72
N ILE A 278 -19.84 0.83 22.73
CA ILE A 278 -19.51 1.07 21.32
C ILE A 278 -20.27 2.29 20.76
N GLU A 279 -21.50 2.55 21.23
CA GLU A 279 -22.31 3.67 20.75
C GLU A 279 -21.90 5.01 21.41
N ALA A 280 -21.38 4.95 22.63
CA ALA A 280 -20.85 6.09 23.38
C ALA A 280 -19.49 5.79 24.03
N PRO A 281 -18.40 5.71 23.24
CA PRO A 281 -17.10 5.24 23.70
C PRO A 281 -16.51 6.05 24.86
N ALA A 282 -15.87 5.34 25.79
CA ALA A 282 -15.22 5.94 26.94
C ALA A 282 -13.84 6.53 26.57
N LEU A 283 -13.50 7.69 27.13
CA LEU A 283 -12.24 8.39 26.83
C LEU A 283 -11.09 7.90 27.72
N LEU A 284 -9.97 7.52 27.09
CA LEU A 284 -8.73 7.14 27.76
C LEU A 284 -7.65 8.19 27.47
N GLU A 285 -7.04 8.77 28.51
CA GLU A 285 -6.01 9.82 28.37
C GLU A 285 -4.90 9.71 29.41
N ASN A 286 -3.71 10.22 29.09
CA ASN A 286 -2.57 10.38 30.00
C ASN A 286 -2.17 9.08 30.74
N LEU A 287 -2.32 7.93 30.09
CA LEU A 287 -2.16 6.62 30.73
C LEU A 287 -1.31 5.66 29.90
N LYS A 288 -0.92 4.55 30.53
CA LYS A 288 -0.17 3.47 29.88
C LYS A 288 -1.01 2.20 29.78
N VAL A 289 -1.10 1.63 28.59
CA VAL A 289 -1.73 0.33 28.38
C VAL A 289 -0.70 -0.77 28.63
N GLN A 290 -1.11 -1.85 29.30
CA GLN A 290 -0.23 -2.99 29.53
C GLN A 290 -0.07 -3.86 28.28
N ALA A 291 1.05 -4.58 28.23
CA ALA A 291 1.34 -5.51 27.13
C ALA A 291 0.31 -6.65 27.11
N GLY A 292 -0.12 -7.03 25.90
CA GLY A 292 -1.08 -8.10 25.66
C GLY A 292 -2.53 -7.75 25.97
N SER A 293 -2.82 -6.50 26.30
CA SER A 293 -4.17 -6.04 26.61
C SER A 293 -5.09 -5.97 25.39
N GLU A 294 -6.38 -6.14 25.64
CA GLU A 294 -7.45 -5.87 24.68
C GLU A 294 -8.22 -4.60 25.06
N LEU A 295 -8.37 -3.67 24.12
CA LEU A 295 -9.22 -2.49 24.30
C LEU A 295 -10.34 -2.51 23.28
N SER A 296 -11.58 -2.32 23.74
CA SER A 296 -12.75 -2.26 22.87
C SER A 296 -13.71 -1.16 23.27
N GLY A 297 -14.38 -0.50 22.32
CA GLY A 297 -15.41 0.51 22.60
C GLY A 297 -14.88 1.75 23.36
N VAL A 298 -13.65 2.17 23.05
CA VAL A 298 -12.98 3.30 23.71
C VAL A 298 -12.46 4.34 22.72
N ILE A 299 -12.27 5.56 23.21
CA ILE A 299 -11.55 6.64 22.53
C ILE A 299 -10.12 6.66 23.05
N ILE A 300 -9.15 6.44 22.15
CA ILE A 300 -7.73 6.68 22.43
C ILE A 300 -7.46 8.18 22.29
N GLY A 301 -7.33 8.87 23.42
CA GLY A 301 -7.09 10.31 23.49
C GLY A 301 -5.61 10.68 23.62
N ASP A 302 -5.35 11.82 24.25
CA ASP A 302 -3.99 12.36 24.40
C ASP A 302 -3.11 11.51 25.33
N ASN A 303 -1.82 11.43 25.02
CA ASN A 303 -0.78 10.78 25.82
C ASN A 303 -1.09 9.34 26.29
N VAL A 304 -1.86 8.57 25.50
CA VAL A 304 -2.04 7.13 25.72
C VAL A 304 -0.84 6.37 25.15
N GLN A 305 -0.10 5.67 26.01
CA GLN A 305 1.06 4.86 25.61
C GLN A 305 0.64 3.41 25.36
N LEU A 306 0.81 2.94 24.12
CA LEU A 306 0.48 1.58 23.69
C LEU A 306 1.76 0.77 23.44
N PRO A 307 1.90 -0.44 24.01
CA PRO A 307 2.91 -1.41 23.59
C PRO A 307 2.56 -2.07 22.24
N ASP A 308 3.51 -2.79 21.65
CA ASP A 308 3.41 -3.39 20.30
C ASP A 308 2.41 -4.57 20.20
N ASP A 309 1.92 -5.10 21.32
CA ASP A 309 1.08 -6.30 21.38
C ASP A 309 -0.35 -6.04 21.89
N VAL A 310 -0.84 -4.81 21.72
CA VAL A 310 -2.23 -4.45 22.07
C VAL A 310 -3.19 -4.74 20.92
N LYS A 311 -4.32 -5.35 21.26
CA LYS A 311 -5.46 -5.52 20.34
C LYS A 311 -6.45 -4.38 20.53
N LEU A 312 -6.84 -3.76 19.42
CA LEU A 312 -7.81 -2.67 19.42
C LEU A 312 -9.00 -3.06 18.54
N THR A 313 -10.18 -3.14 19.15
CA THR A 313 -11.42 -3.58 18.49
C THR A 313 -12.49 -2.50 18.63
N ASP A 314 -13.17 -2.12 17.55
CA ASP A 314 -14.28 -1.15 17.62
C ASP A 314 -13.93 0.16 18.38
N ILE A 315 -12.78 0.75 18.05
CA ILE A 315 -12.26 1.95 18.75
C ILE A 315 -12.42 3.24 17.93
N THR A 316 -12.36 4.36 18.65
CA THR A 316 -12.14 5.69 18.06
C THR A 316 -10.76 6.19 18.43
N ILE A 317 -10.01 6.71 17.45
CA ILE A 317 -8.76 7.42 17.71
C ILE A 317 -9.09 8.90 17.72
N GLY A 318 -8.95 9.54 18.88
CA GLY A 318 -9.25 10.96 19.07
C GLY A 318 -8.32 11.85 18.24
N LYS A 319 -8.66 13.14 18.15
CA LYS A 319 -7.88 14.13 17.35
C LYS A 319 -6.40 14.22 17.74
N ASP A 320 -6.11 14.06 19.04
CA ASP A 320 -4.75 14.05 19.59
C ASP A 320 -4.23 12.62 19.80
N GLY A 321 -5.08 11.62 19.54
CA GLY A 321 -4.77 10.21 19.66
C GLY A 321 -3.77 9.75 18.61
N ARG A 322 -2.82 8.94 19.06
CA ARG A 322 -1.76 8.35 18.23
C ARG A 322 -1.65 6.87 18.55
N VAL A 323 -1.78 6.03 17.53
CA VAL A 323 -1.58 4.58 17.66
C VAL A 323 -0.48 4.14 16.70
N SER A 324 0.38 3.25 17.17
CA SER A 324 1.55 2.75 16.43
C SER A 324 1.79 1.28 16.73
N ASN A 325 2.16 0.50 15.72
CA ASN A 325 2.51 -0.92 15.86
C ASN A 325 1.35 -1.75 16.43
N VAL A 326 0.14 -1.56 15.88
CA VAL A 326 -1.09 -2.18 16.39
C VAL A 326 -1.79 -3.05 15.36
N GLU A 327 -2.53 -4.03 15.85
CA GLU A 327 -3.52 -4.78 15.08
C GLU A 327 -4.91 -4.18 15.31
N LEU A 328 -5.62 -3.88 14.21
CA LEU A 328 -6.92 -3.22 14.25
C LEU A 328 -8.03 -4.16 13.76
N GLU A 329 -9.05 -4.36 14.60
CA GLU A 329 -10.22 -5.21 14.36
C GLU A 329 -11.54 -4.42 14.48
N GLY A 330 -12.59 -4.89 13.83
CA GLY A 330 -13.90 -4.23 13.89
C GLY A 330 -13.94 -2.87 13.18
N THR A 331 -14.70 -1.92 13.74
CA THR A 331 -14.93 -0.59 13.17
C THR A 331 -14.05 0.47 13.81
N ILE A 332 -13.12 1.02 13.05
CA ILE A 332 -12.14 2.01 13.53
C ILE A 332 -12.47 3.39 12.96
N THR A 333 -12.81 4.32 13.85
CA THR A 333 -12.95 5.74 13.49
C THR A 333 -11.65 6.47 13.81
N ASN A 334 -10.91 6.92 12.79
CA ASN A 334 -9.65 7.61 12.96
C ASN A 334 -9.82 9.13 12.79
N ASN A 335 -9.71 9.89 13.87
CA ASN A 335 -9.61 11.36 13.83
C ASN A 335 -8.18 11.87 14.09
N GLY A 336 -7.26 10.97 14.44
CA GLY A 336 -5.88 11.27 14.82
C GLY A 336 -4.87 10.66 13.85
N VAL A 337 -3.88 9.95 14.40
CA VAL A 337 -2.79 9.34 13.63
C VAL A 337 -2.70 7.83 13.90
N VAL A 338 -2.74 7.04 12.82
CA VAL A 338 -2.45 5.60 12.81
C VAL A 338 -1.11 5.38 12.10
N SER A 339 -0.23 4.58 12.70
CA SER A 339 1.07 4.26 12.11
C SER A 339 1.42 2.78 12.26
N ASN A 340 2.14 2.21 11.29
CA ASN A 340 2.65 0.83 11.33
C ASN A 340 1.58 -0.21 11.74
N ALA A 341 0.39 -0.10 11.14
CA ALA A 341 -0.77 -0.89 11.57
C ALA A 341 -1.10 -2.02 10.59
N THR A 342 -1.64 -3.10 11.14
CA THR A 342 -2.27 -4.17 10.35
C THR A 342 -3.79 -4.10 10.51
N ILE A 343 -4.49 -3.80 9.41
CA ILE A 343 -5.95 -3.82 9.35
C ILE A 343 -6.38 -5.26 9.07
N LYS A 344 -7.05 -5.91 10.02
CA LYS A 344 -7.43 -7.32 9.92
C LYS A 344 -8.58 -7.54 8.92
N PRO A 345 -8.84 -8.79 8.50
CA PRO A 345 -9.98 -9.11 7.66
C PRO A 345 -11.30 -8.67 8.32
N ASN A 346 -12.25 -8.19 7.52
CA ASN A 346 -13.53 -7.62 7.96
C ASN A 346 -13.45 -6.34 8.81
N ALA A 347 -12.24 -5.86 9.16
CA ALA A 347 -12.09 -4.57 9.82
C ALA A 347 -12.33 -3.43 8.82
N SER A 348 -12.78 -2.29 9.36
CA SER A 348 -12.94 -1.05 8.61
C SER A 348 -12.24 0.08 9.31
N LEU A 349 -11.50 0.91 8.58
CA LEU A 349 -10.89 2.13 9.09
C LEU A 349 -11.32 3.32 8.25
N SER A 350 -11.86 4.36 8.89
CA SER A 350 -12.23 5.60 8.19
C SER A 350 -11.60 6.82 8.82
N GLY A 351 -11.05 7.72 8.01
CA GLY A 351 -10.62 9.05 8.44
C GLY A 351 -9.14 9.19 8.81
N GLY A 352 -8.80 10.43 9.18
CA GLY A 352 -7.56 10.79 9.87
C GLY A 352 -6.29 10.64 9.02
N ILE A 353 -5.15 10.62 9.70
CA ILE A 353 -3.84 10.44 9.08
C ILE A 353 -3.39 9.00 9.27
N VAL A 354 -2.96 8.37 8.18
CA VAL A 354 -2.35 7.05 8.19
C VAL A 354 -0.90 7.17 7.69
N THR A 355 0.06 6.66 8.45
CA THR A 355 1.50 6.79 8.16
C THR A 355 2.28 5.49 8.44
N GLY A 356 3.59 5.49 8.20
CA GLY A 356 4.43 4.30 8.30
C GLY A 356 4.10 3.23 7.26
N ASP A 357 4.31 1.97 7.62
CA ASP A 357 4.00 0.81 6.79
C ASP A 357 2.67 0.17 7.17
N ILE A 358 1.73 0.14 6.24
CA ILE A 358 0.37 -0.37 6.47
C ILE A 358 0.15 -1.67 5.71
N THR A 359 -0.27 -2.70 6.45
CA THR A 359 -0.79 -3.94 5.87
C THR A 359 -2.31 -3.92 5.98
N ASN A 360 -3.01 -3.85 4.86
CA ASN A 360 -4.46 -3.80 4.83
C ASN A 360 -5.06 -5.11 4.33
N GLN A 361 -5.86 -5.77 5.15
CA GLN A 361 -6.66 -6.95 4.80
C GLN A 361 -8.17 -6.66 4.88
N GLY A 362 -8.55 -5.45 5.30
CA GLY A 362 -9.91 -4.99 5.48
C GLY A 362 -10.31 -3.90 4.47
N THR A 363 -11.16 -2.96 4.91
CA THR A 363 -11.56 -1.79 4.13
C THR A 363 -11.05 -0.50 4.77
N MET A 364 -10.47 0.41 3.99
CA MET A 364 -10.08 1.74 4.47
C MET A 364 -10.76 2.84 3.64
N SER A 365 -11.21 3.93 4.28
CA SER A 365 -11.84 5.05 3.57
C SER A 365 -11.48 6.43 4.11
N ASP A 366 -11.56 7.43 3.23
CA ASP A 366 -11.59 8.85 3.59
C ASP A 366 -10.39 9.32 4.44
N PHE A 367 -9.19 8.85 4.13
CA PHE A 367 -7.98 9.10 4.92
C PHE A 367 -6.88 9.80 4.13
N LYS A 368 -6.02 10.51 4.86
CA LYS A 368 -4.77 11.06 4.34
C LYS A 368 -3.64 10.07 4.58
N PHE A 369 -3.05 9.56 3.50
CA PHE A 369 -1.85 8.75 3.59
C PHE A 369 -0.59 9.63 3.61
N SER A 370 0.29 9.38 4.56
CA SER A 370 1.58 10.08 4.74
C SER A 370 2.67 9.08 5.17
N GLY A 371 2.54 7.81 4.77
CA GLY A 371 3.48 6.74 5.09
C GLY A 371 4.40 6.38 3.93
N GLU A 372 5.18 5.31 4.12
CA GLU A 372 6.07 4.77 3.08
C GLU A 372 5.30 3.83 2.14
N GLN A 373 4.55 2.89 2.71
CA GLN A 373 3.80 1.89 1.96
C GLN A 373 2.42 1.58 2.56
N LEU A 374 1.43 1.41 1.69
CA LEU A 374 0.15 0.76 2.01
C LEU A 374 -0.03 -0.42 1.04
N ASP A 375 -0.15 -1.63 1.58
CA ASP A 375 -0.26 -2.86 0.80
C ASP A 375 -1.56 -3.61 1.12
N GLY A 376 -2.36 -3.88 0.09
CA GLY A 376 -3.50 -4.80 0.18
C GLY A 376 -4.87 -4.17 0.49
N GLY A 377 -5.86 -5.06 0.55
CA GLY A 377 -7.21 -4.77 1.02
C GLY A 377 -8.02 -3.90 0.07
N THR A 378 -9.11 -3.34 0.60
CA THR A 378 -10.06 -2.52 -0.16
C THR A 378 -9.96 -1.06 0.26
N LEU A 379 -9.96 -0.14 -0.71
CA LEU A 379 -10.02 1.30 -0.48
C LEU A 379 -11.31 1.89 -1.03
N SER A 380 -11.88 2.88 -0.34
CA SER A 380 -13.07 3.62 -0.79
C SER A 380 -13.03 5.09 -0.40
N GLY A 381 -13.92 5.90 -0.96
CA GLY A 381 -13.99 7.32 -0.64
C GLY A 381 -12.77 8.09 -1.16
N THR A 382 -12.36 9.13 -0.44
CA THR A 382 -11.24 10.00 -0.86
C THR A 382 -9.94 9.63 -0.15
N ILE A 383 -8.90 9.30 -0.92
CA ILE A 383 -7.57 8.98 -0.41
C ILE A 383 -6.58 10.00 -0.95
N THR A 384 -5.92 10.73 -0.05
CA THR A 384 -4.86 11.69 -0.42
C THR A 384 -3.52 11.22 0.09
N ASN A 385 -2.64 10.83 -0.84
CA ASN A 385 -1.27 10.42 -0.56
C ASN A 385 -0.31 11.63 -0.67
N SER A 386 0.10 12.11 0.50
CA SER A 386 0.73 13.43 0.66
C SER A 386 2.26 13.43 0.75
N ASN A 387 2.89 12.29 1.04
CA ASN A 387 4.34 12.21 1.29
C ASN A 387 5.12 11.40 0.23
N GLY A 388 4.50 11.09 -0.92
CA GLY A 388 5.16 10.36 -1.99
C GLY A 388 5.30 8.84 -1.76
N GLY A 389 4.64 8.31 -0.73
CA GLY A 389 4.57 6.87 -0.44
C GLY A 389 3.86 6.07 -1.53
N THR A 390 3.86 4.75 -1.40
CA THR A 390 3.30 3.85 -2.43
C THR A 390 2.06 3.12 -1.91
N ILE A 391 0.95 3.23 -2.64
CA ILE A 391 -0.25 2.39 -2.45
C ILE A 391 -0.20 1.24 -3.46
N LYS A 392 -0.28 -0.02 -3.01
CA LYS A 392 -0.15 -1.17 -3.91
C LYS A 392 -1.07 -2.34 -3.55
N ASN A 393 -1.37 -3.16 -4.57
CA ASN A 393 -2.17 -4.40 -4.44
C ASN A 393 -3.57 -4.19 -3.84
N VAL A 394 -4.24 -3.09 -4.21
CA VAL A 394 -5.53 -2.69 -3.63
C VAL A 394 -6.70 -2.94 -4.56
N GLN A 395 -7.85 -3.23 -3.96
CA GLN A 395 -9.15 -3.16 -4.62
C GLN A 395 -9.78 -1.78 -4.36
N LEU A 396 -10.37 -1.15 -5.36
CA LEU A 396 -11.01 0.15 -5.24
C LEU A 396 -12.52 0.00 -5.39
N LYS A 397 -13.28 0.46 -4.40
CA LYS A 397 -14.75 0.52 -4.50
C LYS A 397 -15.20 1.59 -5.50
N THR A 398 -16.49 1.55 -5.82
CA THR A 398 -17.16 2.51 -6.69
C THR A 398 -16.87 3.95 -6.27
N ASN A 399 -16.50 4.78 -7.25
CA ASN A 399 -16.18 6.21 -7.05
C ASN A 399 -15.06 6.51 -6.04
N ALA A 400 -14.20 5.54 -5.73
CA ALA A 400 -12.99 5.83 -4.95
C ALA A 400 -12.13 6.84 -5.73
N HIS A 401 -11.48 7.75 -5.00
CA HIS A 401 -10.61 8.76 -5.57
C HIS A 401 -9.25 8.70 -4.87
N ILE A 402 -8.21 8.35 -5.61
CA ILE A 402 -6.82 8.39 -5.12
C ILE A 402 -6.10 9.56 -5.77
N SER A 403 -5.55 10.43 -4.93
CA SER A 403 -4.75 11.57 -5.36
C SER A 403 -3.38 11.57 -4.71
N GLY A 404 -2.33 11.89 -5.47
CA GLY A 404 -0.97 12.06 -4.93
C GLY A 404 -0.13 10.79 -4.83
N GLY A 405 1.18 10.98 -4.61
CA GLY A 405 2.16 9.92 -4.36
C GLY A 405 2.33 8.90 -5.48
N LYS A 406 2.48 7.62 -5.14
CA LYS A 406 2.75 6.53 -6.09
C LYS A 406 1.72 5.41 -5.94
N ILE A 407 1.45 4.72 -7.05
CA ILE A 407 0.73 3.45 -7.05
C ILE A 407 1.54 2.34 -7.72
N GLY A 408 1.37 1.10 -7.28
CA GLY A 408 2.10 -0.05 -7.82
C GLY A 408 1.40 -1.39 -7.63
N GLY A 409 1.99 -2.47 -8.14
CA GLY A 409 1.42 -3.82 -8.05
C GLY A 409 0.11 -3.93 -8.84
N LYS A 410 -0.94 -4.49 -8.23
CA LYS A 410 -2.27 -4.60 -8.86
C LYS A 410 -3.25 -3.57 -8.29
N ILE A 411 -3.83 -2.74 -9.14
CA ILE A 411 -4.84 -1.75 -8.77
C ILE A 411 -6.12 -2.07 -9.53
N ILE A 412 -7.11 -2.60 -8.80
CA ILE A 412 -8.33 -3.17 -9.39
C ILE A 412 -9.53 -2.39 -8.86
N GLY A 413 -10.10 -1.52 -9.69
CA GLY A 413 -11.36 -0.85 -9.38
C GLY A 413 -12.59 -1.54 -9.95
N ASP A 414 -13.74 -0.95 -9.65
CA ASP A 414 -15.02 -1.40 -10.17
C ASP A 414 -15.13 -1.11 -11.69
N ILE A 415 -15.58 -2.10 -12.46
CA ILE A 415 -15.63 -2.02 -13.92
C ILE A 415 -16.77 -1.10 -14.40
N GLU A 416 -17.87 -1.05 -13.65
CA GLU A 416 -19.09 -0.30 -13.97
C GLU A 416 -19.02 1.13 -13.40
N ALA A 417 -18.36 1.32 -12.26
CA ALA A 417 -18.09 2.63 -11.65
C ALA A 417 -16.60 2.81 -11.30
N PRO A 418 -15.75 3.05 -12.31
CA PRO A 418 -14.29 3.16 -12.14
C PRO A 418 -13.83 4.19 -11.11
N ALA A 419 -12.76 3.86 -10.40
CA ALA A 419 -12.12 4.77 -9.46
C ALA A 419 -11.26 5.84 -10.17
N LEU A 420 -11.23 7.06 -9.67
CA LEU A 420 -10.44 8.16 -10.22
C LEU A 420 -9.02 8.18 -9.62
N LEU A 421 -8.01 8.31 -10.48
CA LEU A 421 -6.60 8.43 -10.12
C LEU A 421 -6.03 9.77 -10.60
N GLU A 422 -5.48 10.60 -9.71
CA GLU A 422 -4.96 11.93 -10.07
C GLU A 422 -3.64 12.28 -9.36
N ASN A 423 -2.86 13.19 -9.96
CA ASN A 423 -1.67 13.79 -9.35
C ASN A 423 -0.65 12.78 -8.79
N LEU A 424 -0.53 11.61 -9.42
CA LEU A 424 0.26 10.49 -8.91
C LEU A 424 1.17 9.86 -9.97
N LYS A 425 2.13 9.05 -9.53
CA LYS A 425 3.02 8.29 -10.40
C LYS A 425 2.70 6.80 -10.34
N VAL A 426 2.50 6.19 -11.50
CA VAL A 426 2.34 4.73 -11.63
C VAL A 426 3.73 4.08 -11.72
N GLN A 427 3.97 3.04 -10.93
CA GLN A 427 5.22 2.29 -10.94
C GLN A 427 5.30 1.34 -12.15
N ALA A 428 6.52 1.03 -12.57
CA ALA A 428 6.81 0.09 -13.65
C ALA A 428 6.18 -1.29 -13.37
N GLY A 429 5.62 -1.92 -14.40
CA GLY A 429 4.96 -3.23 -14.31
C GLY A 429 3.62 -3.25 -13.55
N CYS A 430 3.07 -2.09 -13.16
CA CYS A 430 1.77 -1.99 -12.48
C CYS A 430 0.63 -2.47 -13.40
N GLU A 431 -0.35 -3.15 -12.81
CA GLU A 431 -1.57 -3.63 -13.46
C GLU A 431 -2.74 -2.75 -13.03
N LEU A 432 -3.36 -2.04 -13.98
CA LEU A 432 -4.52 -1.16 -13.74
C LEU A 432 -5.77 -1.74 -14.40
N SER A 433 -6.90 -1.81 -13.71
CA SER A 433 -8.20 -2.17 -14.29
C SER A 433 -9.34 -1.48 -13.55
N GLY A 434 -10.43 -1.11 -14.23
CA GLY A 434 -11.57 -0.43 -13.59
C GLY A 434 -11.22 0.93 -12.99
N VAL A 435 -10.39 1.72 -13.68
CA VAL A 435 -9.93 3.04 -13.22
C VAL A 435 -10.00 4.11 -14.31
N ILE A 436 -10.20 5.36 -13.89
CA ILE A 436 -10.04 6.55 -14.72
C ILE A 436 -8.71 7.20 -14.35
N ILE A 437 -7.82 7.31 -15.33
CA ILE A 437 -6.54 7.99 -15.26
C ILE A 437 -6.78 9.47 -15.55
N GLY A 438 -6.74 10.26 -14.50
CA GLY A 438 -6.99 11.69 -14.51
C GLY A 438 -5.74 12.55 -14.67
N ASP A 439 -5.86 13.80 -14.25
CA ASP A 439 -4.84 14.81 -14.46
C ASP A 439 -3.53 14.51 -13.72
N ASN A 440 -2.41 14.87 -14.36
CA ASN A 440 -1.05 14.74 -13.81
C ASN A 440 -0.65 13.31 -13.39
N VAL A 441 -1.29 12.28 -13.94
CA VAL A 441 -0.85 10.89 -13.76
C VAL A 441 0.34 10.59 -14.68
N GLN A 442 1.43 10.08 -14.11
CA GLN A 442 2.62 9.66 -14.87
C GLN A 442 2.59 8.14 -15.09
N LEU A 443 2.44 7.71 -16.35
CA LEU A 443 2.45 6.30 -16.75
C LEU A 443 3.83 5.86 -17.28
N PRO A 444 4.37 4.71 -16.84
CA PRO A 444 5.56 4.11 -17.43
C PRO A 444 5.20 3.31 -18.70
N ASN A 445 6.18 3.06 -19.57
CA ASN A 445 5.97 2.35 -20.84
C ASN A 445 5.54 0.88 -20.68
N ASP A 446 5.83 0.26 -19.54
CA ASP A 446 5.55 -1.15 -19.25
C ASP A 446 4.32 -1.35 -18.35
N VAL A 447 3.49 -0.30 -18.18
CA VAL A 447 2.22 -0.43 -17.47
C VAL A 447 1.29 -1.38 -18.21
N LYS A 448 0.64 -2.27 -17.46
CA LYS A 448 -0.36 -3.19 -17.99
C LYS A 448 -1.74 -2.61 -17.74
N LEU A 449 -2.38 -2.15 -18.79
CA LEU A 449 -3.78 -1.71 -18.72
C LEU A 449 -4.69 -2.93 -18.93
N GLY A 450 -5.69 -3.07 -18.07
CA GLY A 450 -6.71 -4.10 -18.12
C GLY A 450 -8.04 -3.53 -18.61
N LYS A 451 -9.12 -4.28 -18.37
CA LYS A 451 -10.47 -3.88 -18.79
C LYS A 451 -10.93 -2.61 -18.06
N SER A 452 -11.71 -1.78 -18.75
CA SER A 452 -12.32 -0.55 -18.22
C SER A 452 -11.32 0.44 -17.63
N VAL A 453 -10.10 0.49 -18.18
CA VAL A 453 -9.21 1.64 -17.96
C VAL A 453 -9.63 2.75 -18.91
N ARG A 454 -9.81 3.96 -18.38
CA ARG A 454 -10.14 5.16 -19.14
C ARG A 454 -9.16 6.29 -18.81
N VAL A 455 -9.09 7.31 -19.65
CA VAL A 455 -8.24 8.49 -19.46
C VAL A 455 -9.05 9.78 -19.62
N THR A 456 -8.72 10.85 -18.89
CA THR A 456 -9.43 12.14 -19.01
C THR A 456 -8.97 12.99 -20.19
N LYS A 457 -7.75 12.75 -20.68
CA LYS A 457 -7.12 13.49 -21.79
C LYS A 457 -6.38 12.53 -22.69
N ASN A 458 -6.46 12.75 -24.01
CA ASN A 458 -5.74 11.93 -24.98
C ASN A 458 -4.21 11.99 -24.79
N THR A 459 -3.67 13.08 -24.24
CA THR A 459 -2.23 13.26 -24.00
C THR A 459 -1.67 12.32 -22.92
N LEU A 460 -2.54 11.74 -22.10
CA LEU A 460 -2.17 10.73 -21.10
C LEU A 460 -1.97 9.35 -21.73
N ILE A 461 -2.45 9.14 -22.96
CA ILE A 461 -2.22 7.90 -23.70
C ILE A 461 -0.79 7.91 -24.24
N PRO A 462 0.05 6.90 -23.90
CA PRO A 462 1.38 6.76 -24.48
C PRO A 462 1.33 6.74 -26.01
N ASN A 463 2.36 7.27 -26.66
CA ASN A 463 2.48 7.21 -28.11
C ASN A 463 2.52 5.74 -28.57
N ASP A 464 1.94 5.45 -29.73
CA ASP A 464 1.89 4.12 -30.38
C ASP A 464 1.16 3.01 -29.62
N PHE A 465 0.52 3.33 -28.49
CA PHE A 465 -0.23 2.35 -27.71
C PHE A 465 -1.52 1.94 -28.45
N GLU A 466 -1.68 0.62 -28.65
CA GLU A 466 -2.83 0.06 -29.36
C GLU A 466 -4.04 -0.04 -28.42
N LEU A 467 -5.06 0.78 -28.68
CA LEU A 467 -6.20 0.99 -27.79
C LEU A 467 -7.33 -0.01 -28.01
N ILE A 468 -7.37 -0.69 -29.16
CA ILE A 468 -8.52 -1.50 -29.55
C ILE A 468 -8.85 -2.59 -28.51
N HIS A 469 -7.84 -3.16 -27.87
CA HIS A 469 -8.00 -4.25 -26.88
C HIS A 469 -8.54 -3.80 -25.50
N PHE A 470 -8.64 -2.49 -25.23
CA PHE A 470 -9.21 -1.98 -23.97
C PHE A 470 -10.71 -1.69 -24.06
N LEU A 471 -11.24 -1.64 -25.28
CA LEU A 471 -12.66 -1.46 -25.51
C LEU A 471 -13.40 -2.77 -25.18
N PRO A 472 -14.64 -2.69 -24.65
CA PRO A 472 -15.43 -3.88 -24.38
C PRO A 472 -15.80 -4.59 -25.69
N ALA A 473 -15.85 -5.91 -25.63
CA ALA A 473 -16.29 -6.73 -26.75
C ALA A 473 -17.82 -6.75 -26.89
N LEU A 474 -18.31 -6.86 -28.13
CA LEU A 474 -19.75 -7.07 -28.41
C LEU A 474 -20.21 -8.46 -27.95
N SER A 475 -21.38 -8.52 -27.29
CA SER A 475 -21.88 -9.68 -26.53
C SER A 475 -22.47 -10.84 -27.34
N SER A 476 -22.60 -10.72 -28.67
CA SER A 476 -23.32 -11.68 -29.52
C SER A 476 -22.44 -12.88 -29.95
N GLN A 477 -22.80 -14.14 -29.70
CA GLN A 477 -22.05 -15.26 -30.31
C GLN A 477 -22.44 -15.48 -31.77
N LEU A 478 -21.46 -15.73 -32.63
CA LEU A 478 -21.70 -16.11 -34.03
C LEU A 478 -21.89 -17.62 -34.17
N SER A 479 -22.82 -18.03 -35.03
CA SER A 479 -23.01 -19.45 -35.39
C SER A 479 -21.78 -20.06 -36.07
N CYS A 480 -21.02 -19.26 -36.81
CA CYS A 480 -19.84 -19.70 -37.54
C CYS A 480 -18.50 -19.50 -36.78
N ALA A 481 -18.54 -19.19 -35.48
CA ALA A 481 -17.35 -18.80 -34.71
C ALA A 481 -16.22 -19.85 -34.74
N ASP A 482 -16.54 -21.14 -34.75
CA ASP A 482 -15.53 -22.23 -34.77
C ASP A 482 -14.79 -22.37 -36.11
N ASN A 483 -15.36 -21.78 -37.17
CA ASN A 483 -14.89 -21.89 -38.55
C ASN A 483 -14.37 -20.57 -39.12
N VAL A 484 -14.65 -19.44 -38.46
CA VAL A 484 -14.22 -18.10 -38.88
C VAL A 484 -13.35 -17.46 -37.82
N THR A 485 -12.04 -17.36 -38.10
CA THR A 485 -11.13 -16.55 -37.28
C THR A 485 -11.12 -15.11 -37.79
N ARG A 486 -11.18 -14.12 -36.89
CA ARG A 486 -11.26 -12.70 -37.26
C ARG A 486 -10.73 -11.77 -36.17
N PRO A 487 -10.49 -10.48 -36.49
CA PRO A 487 -10.21 -9.46 -35.48
C PRO A 487 -11.30 -9.35 -34.42
N GLU A 488 -10.93 -8.84 -33.24
CA GLU A 488 -11.83 -8.67 -32.11
C GLU A 488 -12.98 -7.70 -32.44
N ARG A 489 -14.21 -8.08 -32.06
CA ARG A 489 -15.38 -7.21 -32.21
C ARG A 489 -15.48 -6.27 -31.02
N VAL A 490 -14.98 -5.07 -31.19
CA VAL A 490 -15.04 -4.01 -30.18
C VAL A 490 -16.32 -3.19 -30.29
N ASP A 491 -16.89 -2.77 -29.16
CA ASP A 491 -18.00 -1.83 -29.08
C ASP A 491 -17.49 -0.40 -29.23
N LEU A 492 -17.70 0.20 -30.40
CA LEU A 492 -17.27 1.57 -30.70
C LEU A 492 -18.24 2.63 -30.17
N ALA A 493 -19.38 2.24 -29.58
CA ALA A 493 -20.19 3.17 -28.80
C ALA A 493 -19.52 3.52 -27.46
N LYS A 494 -18.45 2.81 -27.08
CA LYS A 494 -17.60 3.12 -25.93
C LYS A 494 -16.33 3.84 -26.38
N ASP A 495 -15.64 4.39 -25.40
CA ASP A 495 -14.39 5.13 -25.59
C ASP A 495 -13.45 4.86 -24.41
N VAL A 496 -12.16 4.98 -24.68
CA VAL A 496 -11.11 5.04 -23.67
C VAL A 496 -11.04 6.42 -23.02
N LEU A 497 -11.56 7.47 -23.67
CA LEU A 497 -11.66 8.81 -23.11
C LEU A 497 -12.86 8.94 -22.15
N HIS A 498 -12.71 9.73 -21.09
CA HIS A 498 -13.77 10.02 -20.12
C HIS A 498 -13.78 11.51 -19.71
N PRO A 499 -14.94 12.20 -19.76
CA PRO A 499 -16.20 11.76 -20.34
C PRO A 499 -16.10 11.61 -21.86
N SER A 500 -16.93 10.75 -22.44
CA SER A 500 -17.05 10.58 -23.89
C SER A 500 -18.44 10.11 -24.26
N GLU A 501 -18.89 10.47 -25.47
CA GLU A 501 -20.11 9.97 -26.11
C GLU A 501 -19.86 8.74 -27.00
N GLY A 502 -18.63 8.21 -26.99
CA GLY A 502 -18.22 7.03 -27.77
C GLY A 502 -17.43 7.36 -29.04
N ILE A 503 -16.55 6.44 -29.44
CA ILE A 503 -15.70 6.60 -30.64
C ILE A 503 -16.54 6.71 -31.91
N LEU A 504 -17.62 5.94 -32.04
CA LEU A 504 -18.54 6.00 -33.17
C LEU A 504 -19.18 7.38 -33.32
N ASN A 505 -19.53 8.01 -32.21
CA ASN A 505 -20.10 9.36 -32.23
C ASN A 505 -19.03 10.40 -32.62
N ALA A 506 -17.80 10.26 -32.11
CA ALA A 506 -16.68 11.11 -32.51
C ALA A 506 -16.39 10.99 -34.03
N ILE A 507 -16.45 9.78 -34.59
CA ILE A 507 -16.34 9.57 -36.04
C ILE A 507 -17.48 10.27 -36.79
N ASN A 508 -18.74 10.07 -36.38
CA ASN A 508 -19.90 10.68 -37.04
C ASN A 508 -19.94 12.21 -36.96
N ASN A 509 -19.23 12.81 -36.01
CA ASN A 509 -19.08 14.26 -35.89
C ASN A 509 -18.03 14.87 -36.84
N LEU A 510 -17.27 14.04 -37.57
CA LEU A 510 -16.32 14.53 -38.56
C LEU A 510 -17.03 15.31 -39.68
N PRO A 511 -16.48 16.46 -40.12
CA PRO A 511 -17.12 17.31 -41.12
C PRO A 511 -17.50 16.55 -42.40
N GLU A 512 -16.64 15.65 -42.89
CA GLU A 512 -16.86 14.89 -44.11
C GLU A 512 -18.10 13.99 -44.05
N LEU A 513 -18.48 13.51 -42.86
CA LEU A 513 -19.69 12.72 -42.66
C LEU A 513 -20.88 13.61 -42.33
N LYS A 514 -20.71 14.48 -41.32
CA LYS A 514 -21.76 15.33 -40.77
C LYS A 514 -22.34 16.29 -41.80
N ASP A 515 -21.50 16.96 -42.58
CA ASP A 515 -21.93 17.97 -43.54
C ASP A 515 -22.63 17.34 -44.77
N ASN A 516 -22.32 16.08 -45.07
CA ASN A 516 -22.99 15.29 -46.10
C ASN A 516 -24.22 14.54 -45.58
N GLY A 517 -24.57 14.68 -44.30
CA GLY A 517 -25.69 13.97 -43.67
C GLY A 517 -25.48 12.45 -43.62
N TRP A 518 -24.24 11.98 -43.69
CA TRP A 518 -23.89 10.57 -43.61
C TRP A 518 -23.69 10.14 -42.16
N GLN A 519 -24.30 9.02 -41.79
CA GLN A 519 -24.20 8.47 -40.45
C GLN A 519 -23.76 7.01 -40.52
N LEU A 520 -22.55 6.74 -40.01
CA LEU A 520 -22.07 5.39 -39.78
C LEU A 520 -22.84 4.77 -38.60
N THR A 521 -23.20 3.50 -38.78
CA THR A 521 -23.76 2.64 -37.72
C THR A 521 -22.82 1.45 -37.52
N GLN A 522 -22.81 0.86 -36.32
CA GLN A 522 -22.07 -0.38 -36.08
C GLN A 522 -23.01 -1.56 -36.12
N ASP A 523 -22.67 -2.60 -36.91
CA ASP A 523 -23.47 -3.82 -36.96
C ASP A 523 -23.35 -4.60 -35.64
N ALA A 524 -24.49 -4.92 -35.02
CA ALA A 524 -24.52 -5.55 -33.69
C ALA A 524 -24.08 -7.02 -33.68
N LEU A 525 -24.16 -7.70 -34.83
CA LEU A 525 -23.82 -9.12 -34.96
C LEU A 525 -22.35 -9.29 -35.35
N TYR A 526 -21.90 -8.56 -36.37
CA TYR A 526 -20.60 -8.71 -36.99
C TYR A 526 -19.58 -7.66 -36.54
N GLY A 527 -20.03 -6.50 -36.03
CA GLY A 527 -19.18 -5.49 -35.38
C GLY A 527 -18.48 -4.50 -36.32
N TYR A 528 -18.65 -4.63 -37.64
CA TYR A 528 -18.12 -3.66 -38.60
C TYR A 528 -18.96 -2.37 -38.61
N LEU A 529 -18.33 -1.26 -38.99
CA LEU A 529 -19.01 0.00 -39.29
C LEU A 529 -19.62 -0.07 -40.68
N GLN A 530 -20.82 0.50 -40.84
CA GLN A 530 -21.52 0.52 -42.12
C GLN A 530 -22.20 1.86 -42.40
N LEU A 531 -22.20 2.26 -43.67
CA LEU A 531 -22.91 3.42 -44.21
C LEU A 531 -23.74 2.96 -45.41
N ASN A 532 -25.05 3.26 -45.39
CA ASN A 532 -25.94 2.98 -46.51
C ASN A 532 -26.17 4.27 -47.31
N ILE A 533 -25.93 4.23 -48.61
CA ILE A 533 -26.18 5.33 -49.56
C ILE A 533 -26.99 4.73 -50.71
N ASP A 534 -28.28 5.07 -50.79
CA ASP A 534 -29.23 4.47 -51.74
C ASP A 534 -29.20 2.93 -51.72
N THR A 535 -28.74 2.29 -52.79
CA THR A 535 -28.62 0.83 -52.92
C THR A 535 -27.27 0.28 -52.49
N VAL A 536 -26.29 1.15 -52.22
CA VAL A 536 -24.90 0.77 -51.85
C VAL A 536 -24.75 0.76 -50.33
N ARG A 537 -24.10 -0.28 -49.80
CA ARG A 537 -23.63 -0.33 -48.42
C ARG A 537 -22.12 -0.42 -48.39
N LEU A 538 -21.48 0.58 -47.81
CA LEU A 538 -20.06 0.53 -47.45
C LEU A 538 -19.93 -0.11 -46.07
N ALA A 539 -18.98 -1.01 -45.90
CA ALA A 539 -18.70 -1.69 -44.64
C ALA A 539 -17.19 -1.84 -44.39
N VAL A 540 -16.76 -1.38 -43.23
CA VAL A 540 -15.35 -1.42 -42.81
C VAL A 540 -15.22 -1.87 -41.34
N GLN A 541 -14.24 -2.72 -41.06
CA GLN A 541 -13.94 -3.26 -39.74
C GLN A 541 -12.79 -2.47 -39.11
N ALA A 542 -12.98 -1.96 -37.89
CA ALA A 542 -11.88 -1.39 -37.11
C ALA A 542 -10.87 -2.48 -36.74
N VAL A 543 -9.58 -2.20 -36.97
CA VAL A 543 -8.47 -3.12 -36.72
C VAL A 543 -7.37 -2.52 -35.84
N SER A 544 -7.31 -1.19 -35.72
CA SER A 544 -6.34 -0.48 -34.88
C SER A 544 -6.94 0.84 -34.42
N ILE A 545 -6.70 1.20 -33.16
CA ILE A 545 -7.08 2.49 -32.58
C ILE A 545 -5.88 3.04 -31.83
N LYS A 546 -5.39 4.21 -32.23
CA LYS A 546 -4.19 4.82 -31.63
C LYS A 546 -4.41 6.29 -31.34
N ARG A 547 -3.62 6.84 -30.43
CA ARG A 547 -3.53 8.28 -30.26
C ARG A 547 -2.84 8.90 -31.48
N THR A 548 -3.33 10.05 -31.95
CA THR A 548 -2.68 10.84 -33.01
C THR A 548 -2.72 12.33 -32.69
N THR A 549 -1.87 13.09 -33.37
CA THR A 549 -1.87 14.57 -33.37
C THR A 549 -2.23 15.15 -34.74
N GLU A 550 -2.54 14.28 -35.71
CA GLU A 550 -3.05 14.72 -37.02
C GLU A 550 -4.40 15.44 -36.87
N PRO A 551 -4.71 16.39 -37.77
CA PRO A 551 -5.99 17.08 -37.76
C PRO A 551 -7.14 16.13 -38.09
N ALA A 552 -8.30 16.40 -37.50
CA ALA A 552 -9.52 15.63 -37.70
C ALA A 552 -9.86 15.52 -39.19
N SER A 553 -10.03 14.29 -39.69
CA SER A 553 -10.26 14.03 -41.11
C SER A 553 -10.75 12.60 -41.36
N VAL A 554 -11.37 12.40 -42.53
CA VAL A 554 -11.63 11.07 -43.10
C VAL A 554 -10.70 10.84 -44.29
N GLN A 555 -9.78 9.87 -44.16
CA GLN A 555 -8.80 9.57 -45.21
C GLN A 555 -9.04 8.17 -45.79
N VAL A 556 -9.55 8.13 -47.02
CA VAL A 556 -9.74 6.89 -47.80
C VAL A 556 -8.48 6.60 -48.58
N GLN A 557 -7.95 5.37 -48.44
CA GLN A 557 -6.75 4.90 -49.12
C GLN A 557 -7.13 4.11 -50.39
N ASP A 558 -6.18 3.98 -51.33
CA ASP A 558 -6.39 3.25 -52.59
C ASP A 558 -6.83 1.79 -52.37
N ASN A 559 -6.28 1.14 -51.34
CA ASN A 559 -6.64 -0.24 -50.95
C ASN A 559 -7.98 -0.35 -50.18
N GLN A 560 -8.81 0.70 -50.22
CA GLN A 560 -10.11 0.84 -49.55
C GLN A 560 -10.06 0.82 -48.01
N SER A 561 -8.88 0.88 -47.40
CA SER A 561 -8.78 1.15 -45.95
C SER A 561 -9.14 2.61 -45.67
N ILE A 562 -9.72 2.86 -44.50
CA ILE A 562 -10.10 4.22 -44.08
C ILE A 562 -9.46 4.50 -42.73
N ARG A 563 -8.78 5.65 -42.64
CA ARG A 563 -8.37 6.26 -41.37
C ARG A 563 -9.40 7.31 -40.99
N PHE A 564 -10.06 7.11 -39.86
CA PHE A 564 -10.87 8.15 -39.22
C PHE A 564 -10.01 8.81 -38.14
N ILE A 565 -9.71 10.10 -38.32
CA ILE A 565 -8.97 10.88 -37.33
C ILE A 565 -9.99 11.75 -36.63
N THR A 566 -10.31 11.44 -35.37
CA THR A 566 -11.33 12.15 -34.59
C THR A 566 -10.80 13.49 -34.07
N ASP A 567 -11.70 14.43 -33.80
CA ASP A 567 -11.39 15.69 -33.11
C ASP A 567 -10.91 15.47 -31.65
N THR A 568 -11.22 14.30 -31.09
CA THR A 568 -10.70 13.82 -29.81
C THR A 568 -9.25 13.32 -29.87
N GLY A 569 -8.62 13.32 -31.05
CA GLY A 569 -7.21 12.93 -31.25
C GLY A 569 -6.98 11.42 -31.24
N LEU A 570 -7.96 10.65 -31.70
CA LEU A 570 -7.84 9.21 -31.94
C LEU A 570 -7.81 8.95 -33.45
N GLU A 571 -6.95 8.05 -33.87
CA GLU A 571 -6.96 7.47 -35.20
C GLU A 571 -7.59 6.08 -35.12
N VAL A 572 -8.66 5.86 -35.87
CA VAL A 572 -9.29 4.55 -36.06
C VAL A 572 -8.98 4.08 -37.48
N LEU A 573 -8.07 3.11 -37.59
CA LEU A 573 -7.78 2.43 -38.86
C LEU A 573 -8.77 1.30 -39.07
N THR A 574 -9.40 1.32 -40.25
CA THR A 574 -10.39 0.35 -40.65
C THR A 574 -10.02 -0.31 -41.99
N GLN A 575 -10.44 -1.56 -42.15
CA GLN A 575 -10.24 -2.36 -43.36
C GLN A 575 -11.58 -2.79 -43.95
N PRO A 576 -11.68 -3.05 -45.27
CA PRO A 576 -12.90 -3.61 -45.87
C PRO A 576 -13.43 -4.83 -45.12
N ALA A 577 -14.73 -4.85 -44.82
CA ALA A 577 -15.33 -5.93 -44.03
C ALA A 577 -16.02 -6.98 -44.91
N VAL A 578 -15.91 -8.25 -44.53
CA VAL A 578 -16.83 -9.29 -45.03
C VAL A 578 -18.20 -9.03 -44.39
N GLN A 579 -19.20 -8.68 -45.19
CA GLN A 579 -20.49 -8.20 -44.67
C GLN A 579 -21.40 -9.34 -44.17
N ALA A 580 -21.20 -10.57 -44.66
CA ALA A 580 -21.95 -11.76 -44.28
C ALA A 580 -21.03 -12.97 -44.08
N PRO A 581 -20.19 -12.98 -43.04
CA PRO A 581 -19.11 -13.95 -42.87
C PRO A 581 -19.61 -15.37 -42.60
N CYS A 582 -20.77 -15.55 -41.95
CA CYS A 582 -21.31 -16.89 -41.69
C CYS A 582 -21.92 -17.51 -42.96
N GLU A 583 -22.58 -16.70 -43.77
CA GLU A 583 -23.08 -17.08 -45.09
C GLU A 583 -21.91 -17.37 -46.05
N LEU A 584 -20.81 -16.62 -45.93
CA LEU A 584 -19.60 -16.86 -46.69
C LEU A 584 -18.98 -18.21 -46.29
N GLN A 585 -18.90 -18.49 -44.99
CA GLN A 585 -18.40 -19.77 -44.48
C GLN A 585 -19.22 -20.95 -45.00
N ALA A 586 -20.55 -20.85 -44.94
CA ALA A 586 -21.45 -21.89 -45.47
C ALA A 586 -21.28 -22.09 -46.99
N GLY A 587 -21.13 -20.98 -47.73
CA GLY A 587 -20.84 -21.03 -49.16
C GLY A 587 -19.51 -21.74 -49.47
N LEU A 588 -18.44 -21.37 -48.77
CA LEU A 588 -17.11 -21.95 -48.92
C LEU A 588 -17.07 -23.44 -48.55
N GLU A 589 -17.81 -23.84 -47.52
CA GLU A 589 -17.93 -25.23 -47.10
C GLU A 589 -18.52 -26.11 -48.22
N GLY A 590 -19.49 -25.59 -48.98
CA GLY A 590 -20.03 -26.25 -50.18
C GLY A 590 -18.98 -26.55 -51.26
N PHE A 591 -17.86 -25.82 -51.26
CA PHE A 591 -16.70 -26.03 -52.15
C PHE A 591 -15.55 -26.80 -51.49
N GLY A 592 -15.76 -27.34 -50.29
CA GLY A 592 -14.75 -28.09 -49.55
C GLY A 592 -13.77 -27.22 -48.76
N PHE A 593 -14.10 -25.95 -48.51
CA PHE A 593 -13.30 -25.01 -47.73
C PHE A 593 -14.03 -24.63 -46.43
N PRO A 594 -13.94 -25.45 -45.37
CA PRO A 594 -14.78 -25.28 -44.19
C PRO A 594 -14.44 -24.06 -43.33
N LYS A 595 -13.27 -23.42 -43.55
CA LYS A 595 -12.74 -22.35 -42.68
C LYS A 595 -12.09 -21.22 -43.47
N PHE A 596 -12.14 -20.02 -42.91
CA PHE A 596 -11.31 -18.91 -43.36
C PHE A 596 -10.86 -18.01 -42.19
N VAL A 597 -9.81 -17.23 -42.42
CA VAL A 597 -9.17 -16.37 -41.42
C VAL A 597 -9.11 -14.95 -41.96
N VAL A 598 -9.85 -14.01 -41.37
CA VAL A 598 -9.72 -12.58 -41.63
C VAL A 598 -8.48 -12.05 -40.91
N GLN A 599 -7.59 -11.44 -41.67
CA GLN A 599 -6.32 -10.88 -41.23
C GLN A 599 -6.49 -9.38 -40.91
N THR A 600 -5.60 -8.84 -40.08
CA THR A 600 -5.62 -7.42 -39.68
C THR A 600 -5.30 -6.45 -40.82
N ASN A 601 -4.69 -6.93 -41.90
CA ASN A 601 -4.45 -6.15 -43.11
C ASN A 601 -5.68 -6.06 -44.05
N GLY A 602 -6.82 -6.63 -43.66
CA GLY A 602 -8.08 -6.59 -44.42
C GLY A 602 -8.25 -7.73 -45.42
N ASN A 603 -7.23 -8.56 -45.63
CA ASN A 603 -7.36 -9.78 -46.42
C ASN A 603 -7.99 -10.89 -45.58
N PHE A 604 -8.48 -11.93 -46.23
CA PHE A 604 -8.75 -13.20 -45.59
C PHE A 604 -8.12 -14.36 -46.34
N LYS A 605 -7.66 -15.31 -45.53
CA LYS A 605 -7.01 -16.54 -45.96
C LYS A 605 -8.01 -17.69 -45.93
N ILE A 606 -8.14 -18.40 -47.05
CA ILE A 606 -8.89 -19.66 -47.14
C ILE A 606 -7.90 -20.82 -47.24
N PRO A 607 -7.70 -21.63 -46.19
CA PRO A 607 -6.83 -22.79 -46.25
C PRO A 607 -7.37 -23.87 -47.19
N ALA A 608 -6.51 -24.44 -48.05
CA ALA A 608 -6.87 -25.54 -48.95
C ALA A 608 -6.10 -26.83 -48.66
N SER A 609 -4.81 -26.74 -48.32
CA SER A 609 -3.95 -27.85 -47.89
C SER A 609 -2.73 -27.33 -47.13
N GLN A 610 -1.83 -28.19 -46.65
CA GLN A 610 -0.61 -27.76 -45.94
C GLN A 610 0.28 -26.80 -46.77
N GLN A 611 0.22 -26.87 -48.10
CA GLN A 611 1.06 -26.07 -49.00
C GLN A 611 0.26 -25.11 -49.88
N ARG A 612 -1.08 -25.07 -49.76
CA ARG A 612 -1.95 -24.24 -50.62
C ARG A 612 -3.01 -23.53 -49.81
N TRP A 613 -3.22 -22.27 -50.11
CA TRP A 613 -4.29 -21.44 -49.55
C TRP A 613 -4.65 -20.32 -50.52
N TYR A 614 -5.80 -19.68 -50.32
CA TYR A 614 -6.24 -18.57 -51.17
C TYR A 614 -6.22 -17.25 -50.42
N SER A 615 -5.64 -16.21 -51.03
CA SER A 615 -5.58 -14.85 -50.52
C SER A 615 -6.66 -14.00 -51.18
N VAL A 616 -7.56 -13.46 -50.37
CA VAL A 616 -8.75 -12.76 -50.85
C VAL A 616 -8.92 -11.45 -50.08
N ARG A 617 -9.46 -10.42 -50.72
CA ARG A 617 -9.86 -9.17 -50.06
C ARG A 617 -11.32 -8.86 -50.39
N PRO A 618 -12.19 -8.59 -49.40
CA PRO A 618 -13.56 -8.18 -49.70
C PRO A 618 -13.56 -6.77 -50.29
N ASP A 619 -14.48 -6.54 -51.22
CA ASP A 619 -14.85 -5.18 -51.59
C ASP A 619 -15.54 -4.51 -50.39
N TRP A 620 -15.17 -3.29 -50.03
CA TRP A 620 -15.85 -2.56 -48.95
C TRP A 620 -17.34 -2.34 -49.24
N ALA A 621 -17.76 -2.41 -50.51
CA ALA A 621 -19.11 -2.15 -50.96
C ALA A 621 -19.91 -3.43 -51.20
N SER A 622 -21.20 -3.39 -50.87
CA SER A 622 -22.22 -4.30 -51.38
C SER A 622 -23.36 -3.53 -52.01
N VAL A 623 -23.99 -4.09 -53.04
CA VAL A 623 -25.13 -3.45 -53.72
C VAL A 623 -26.39 -4.29 -53.57
N GLU A 624 -27.52 -3.63 -53.36
CA GLU A 624 -28.83 -4.29 -53.33
C GLU A 624 -29.17 -4.86 -54.72
N VAL A 625 -29.61 -6.12 -54.75
CA VAL A 625 -30.04 -6.83 -55.95
C VAL A 625 -31.50 -7.25 -55.82
N ALA A 626 -32.21 -7.34 -56.94
CA ALA A 626 -33.64 -7.65 -56.93
C ALA A 626 -33.88 -9.10 -56.46
N ALA A 627 -34.95 -9.32 -55.68
CA ALA A 627 -35.20 -10.59 -55.00
C ALA A 627 -35.42 -11.79 -55.96
N ASP A 628 -35.72 -11.52 -57.22
CA ASP A 628 -35.91 -12.50 -58.30
C ASP A 628 -34.65 -12.76 -59.14
N THR A 629 -33.54 -12.05 -58.89
CA THR A 629 -32.36 -12.09 -59.76
C THR A 629 -31.27 -13.09 -59.36
N ALA A 630 -31.18 -13.52 -58.09
CA ALA A 630 -30.16 -14.47 -57.66
C ALA A 630 -30.52 -15.17 -56.35
N ASP A 631 -30.17 -16.46 -56.24
CA ASP A 631 -30.17 -17.19 -54.97
C ASP A 631 -29.00 -16.70 -54.08
N THR A 632 -29.08 -16.94 -52.77
CA THR A 632 -27.93 -16.69 -51.88
C THR A 632 -26.84 -17.72 -52.11
N GLY A 633 -25.57 -17.30 -52.16
CA GLY A 633 -24.45 -18.20 -52.34
C GLY A 633 -23.20 -17.54 -52.91
N LEU A 634 -22.24 -18.36 -53.32
CA LEU A 634 -21.02 -17.92 -53.99
C LEU A 634 -21.09 -18.17 -55.49
N TYR A 635 -20.65 -17.18 -56.26
CA TYR A 635 -20.68 -17.19 -57.71
C TYR A 635 -19.29 -16.84 -58.25
N ALA A 636 -18.84 -17.63 -59.22
CA ALA A 636 -17.71 -17.28 -60.06
C ALA A 636 -18.22 -16.54 -61.30
N ILE A 637 -17.67 -15.36 -61.55
CA ILE A 637 -17.94 -14.54 -62.73
C ILE A 637 -16.62 -14.33 -63.48
N ALA A 638 -16.67 -14.09 -64.79
CA ALA A 638 -15.47 -13.77 -65.56
C ALA A 638 -14.81 -12.49 -65.01
N ASP A 639 -13.49 -12.49 -64.86
CA ASP A 639 -12.77 -11.29 -64.45
C ASP A 639 -12.80 -10.24 -65.57
N PRO A 640 -13.20 -8.98 -65.28
CA PRO A 640 -13.36 -7.94 -66.29
C PRO A 640 -12.03 -7.31 -66.75
N ILE A 641 -10.92 -7.57 -66.06
CA ILE A 641 -9.59 -7.00 -66.36
C ILE A 641 -8.70 -8.03 -67.04
N VAL A 642 -8.67 -9.26 -66.53
CA VAL A 642 -7.77 -10.32 -66.99
C VAL A 642 -8.58 -11.46 -67.61
N ASN A 643 -8.32 -11.74 -68.88
CA ASN A 643 -8.95 -12.88 -69.56
C ASN A 643 -8.43 -14.20 -68.96
N GLY A 644 -9.30 -15.21 -68.94
CA GLY A 644 -8.94 -16.57 -68.52
C GLY A 644 -9.01 -16.83 -67.01
N ILE A 645 -9.33 -15.82 -66.19
CA ILE A 645 -9.54 -15.99 -64.75
C ILE A 645 -10.95 -15.57 -64.32
N ASN A 646 -11.40 -16.09 -63.17
CA ASN A 646 -12.70 -15.77 -62.58
C ASN A 646 -12.52 -14.88 -61.35
N GLN A 647 -13.46 -13.97 -61.13
CA GLN A 647 -13.68 -13.25 -59.89
C GLN A 647 -14.78 -13.95 -59.08
N ILE A 648 -14.71 -13.88 -57.75
CA ILE A 648 -15.74 -14.40 -56.85
C ILE A 648 -16.64 -13.27 -56.34
N LYS A 649 -17.94 -13.53 -56.26
CA LYS A 649 -18.90 -12.70 -55.53
C LYS A 649 -19.80 -13.54 -54.63
N GLN A 650 -20.31 -12.94 -53.56
CA GLN A 650 -21.32 -13.54 -52.69
C GLN A 650 -22.63 -12.77 -52.82
N VAL A 651 -23.73 -13.51 -52.92
CA VAL A 651 -25.08 -12.97 -52.73
C VAL A 651 -25.58 -13.43 -51.36
N PHE A 652 -26.03 -12.49 -50.52
CA PHE A 652 -26.50 -12.76 -49.16
C PHE A 652 -27.69 -11.88 -48.80
N THR A 653 -28.44 -12.28 -47.77
CA THR A 653 -29.56 -11.51 -47.23
C THR A 653 -29.07 -10.68 -46.04
N ASP A 654 -29.33 -9.37 -46.05
CA ASP A 654 -28.99 -8.52 -44.93
C ASP A 654 -30.01 -8.59 -43.77
N SER A 655 -29.71 -7.91 -42.67
CA SER A 655 -30.55 -7.87 -41.47
C SER A 655 -31.95 -7.28 -41.70
N ASN A 656 -32.18 -6.56 -42.81
CA ASN A 656 -33.48 -6.03 -43.20
C ASN A 656 -34.20 -6.94 -44.22
N GLY A 657 -33.65 -8.11 -44.54
CA GLY A 657 -34.23 -9.05 -45.50
C GLY A 657 -33.93 -8.71 -46.97
N LYS A 658 -33.05 -7.75 -47.26
CA LYS A 658 -32.69 -7.39 -48.65
C LYS A 658 -31.56 -8.27 -49.17
N LEU A 659 -31.67 -8.72 -50.41
CA LEU A 659 -30.57 -9.40 -51.10
C LEU A 659 -29.50 -8.37 -51.50
N ARG A 660 -28.24 -8.70 -51.22
CA ARG A 660 -27.09 -7.88 -51.57
C ARG A 660 -26.01 -8.74 -52.22
N GLU A 661 -25.25 -8.16 -53.14
CA GLU A 661 -24.02 -8.76 -53.66
C GLU A 661 -22.78 -8.03 -53.18
N GLN A 662 -21.78 -8.78 -52.72
CA GLN A 662 -20.44 -8.29 -52.36
C GLN A 662 -19.39 -9.02 -53.20
N ASN A 663 -18.47 -8.25 -53.78
CA ASN A 663 -17.35 -8.78 -54.55
C ASN A 663 -16.19 -9.20 -53.65
N PHE A 664 -15.44 -10.22 -54.09
CA PHE A 664 -14.22 -10.67 -53.46
C PHE A 664 -13.08 -10.68 -54.46
N TYR A 665 -12.01 -9.98 -54.13
CA TYR A 665 -10.90 -9.70 -55.01
C TYR A 665 -9.67 -10.53 -54.66
N GLN A 666 -8.85 -10.83 -55.66
CA GLN A 666 -7.53 -11.40 -55.47
C GLN A 666 -6.67 -10.39 -54.72
N ALA A 667 -5.90 -10.86 -53.73
CA ALA A 667 -5.15 -9.97 -52.86
C ALA A 667 -3.71 -10.44 -52.68
N ILE A 668 -2.76 -9.50 -52.62
CA ILE A 668 -1.36 -9.79 -52.33
C ILE A 668 -1.28 -10.58 -51.01
N ALA A 669 -0.64 -11.74 -51.05
CA ALA A 669 -0.62 -12.68 -49.94
C ALA A 669 0.11 -12.14 -48.69
N VAL A 670 1.17 -11.35 -48.92
CA VAL A 670 1.99 -10.72 -47.87
C VAL A 670 2.22 -9.25 -48.26
N PRO A 671 1.22 -8.36 -48.09
CA PRO A 671 1.30 -6.97 -48.53
C PRO A 671 2.51 -6.23 -47.95
N GLU A 672 2.87 -6.50 -46.69
CA GLU A 672 3.98 -5.87 -45.99
C GLU A 672 5.32 -6.13 -46.73
N ALA A 673 5.52 -7.34 -47.26
CA ALA A 673 6.71 -7.68 -48.03
C ALA A 673 6.81 -6.93 -49.37
N LEU A 674 5.69 -6.47 -49.93
CA LEU A 674 5.68 -5.60 -51.10
C LEU A 674 5.93 -4.15 -50.70
N TYR A 675 5.19 -3.65 -49.71
CA TYR A 675 5.26 -2.24 -49.28
C TYR A 675 6.63 -1.83 -48.74
N ASP A 676 7.36 -2.75 -48.09
CA ASP A 676 8.68 -2.48 -47.54
C ASP A 676 9.77 -2.26 -48.60
N LEU A 677 9.57 -2.73 -49.83
CA LEU A 677 10.61 -2.81 -50.86
C LEU A 677 10.26 -2.10 -52.16
N ALA A 678 8.99 -2.11 -52.54
CA ALA A 678 8.53 -1.56 -53.79
C ALA A 678 8.22 -0.06 -53.68
N GLN A 679 8.42 0.65 -54.78
CA GLN A 679 8.09 2.06 -54.94
C GLN A 679 6.83 2.19 -55.81
N GLU A 680 6.13 3.33 -55.71
CA GLU A 680 4.97 3.62 -56.56
C GLU A 680 3.92 2.50 -56.51
N VAL A 681 3.69 1.91 -55.32
CA VAL A 681 2.70 0.85 -55.13
C VAL A 681 1.31 1.46 -55.20
N ILE A 682 0.52 1.02 -56.18
CA ILE A 682 -0.87 1.41 -56.39
C ILE A 682 -1.69 0.13 -56.42
N GLU A 683 -2.66 0.04 -55.53
CA GLU A 683 -3.66 -1.03 -55.49
C GLU A 683 -5.04 -0.41 -55.67
N SER A 684 -5.55 -0.45 -56.91
CA SER A 684 -6.84 0.15 -57.22
C SER A 684 -7.69 -0.85 -57.99
N ASN A 685 -8.89 -1.15 -57.49
CA ASN A 685 -9.86 -2.02 -58.16
C ASN A 685 -9.30 -3.38 -58.64
N ARG A 686 -8.54 -4.09 -57.77
CA ARG A 686 -7.81 -5.37 -58.00
C ARG A 686 -6.48 -5.26 -58.72
N LEU A 687 -6.25 -4.16 -59.43
CA LEU A 687 -5.04 -3.97 -60.19
C LEU A 687 -3.92 -3.55 -59.24
N VAL A 688 -2.82 -4.29 -59.30
CA VAL A 688 -1.59 -3.97 -58.58
C VAL A 688 -0.58 -3.41 -59.59
N SER A 689 -0.05 -2.24 -59.31
CA SER A 689 1.08 -1.66 -60.03
C SER A 689 2.16 -1.28 -59.03
N PHE A 690 3.41 -1.64 -59.30
CA PHE A 690 4.53 -1.29 -58.43
C PHE A 690 5.85 -1.28 -59.19
N LYS A 691 6.86 -0.63 -58.60
CA LYS A 691 8.21 -0.59 -59.12
C LYS A 691 9.17 -1.27 -58.16
N LEU A 692 9.93 -2.25 -58.64
CA LEU A 692 10.95 -2.95 -57.86
C LEU A 692 12.25 -3.01 -58.67
N ASN A 693 13.37 -2.62 -58.05
CA ASN A 693 14.69 -2.57 -58.68
C ASN A 693 14.71 -1.81 -60.04
N GLY A 694 13.91 -0.75 -60.17
CA GLY A 694 13.82 0.06 -61.39
C GLY A 694 12.85 -0.48 -62.45
N GLN A 695 12.37 -1.72 -62.33
CA GLN A 695 11.39 -2.32 -63.24
C GLN A 695 9.96 -2.11 -62.72
N ARG A 696 9.03 -1.80 -63.61
CA ARG A 696 7.60 -1.65 -63.28
C ARG A 696 6.85 -2.95 -63.59
N TYR A 697 6.02 -3.37 -62.65
CA TYR A 697 5.14 -4.53 -62.75
C TYR A 697 3.69 -4.06 -62.62
N ARG A 698 2.80 -4.61 -63.44
CA ARG A 698 1.38 -4.27 -63.47
C ARG A 698 0.58 -5.53 -63.78
N GLY A 699 -0.41 -5.84 -62.95
CA GLY A 699 -1.16 -7.08 -63.09
C GLY A 699 -2.24 -7.29 -62.04
N VAL A 700 -2.94 -8.42 -62.13
CA VAL A 700 -3.85 -8.92 -61.10
C VAL A 700 -3.21 -10.17 -60.49
N VAL A 701 -3.12 -10.23 -59.17
CA VAL A 701 -2.55 -11.41 -58.50
C VAL A 701 -3.51 -12.60 -58.56
N ASP A 702 -2.99 -13.81 -58.48
CA ASP A 702 -3.80 -15.02 -58.36
C ASP A 702 -4.39 -15.14 -56.94
N TYR A 703 -5.60 -15.67 -56.80
CA TYR A 703 -6.11 -16.07 -55.49
C TYR A 703 -5.19 -17.12 -54.88
N LEU A 704 -4.70 -18.07 -55.67
CA LEU A 704 -3.92 -19.20 -55.18
C LEU A 704 -2.53 -18.77 -54.72
N VAL A 705 -2.24 -19.12 -53.47
CA VAL A 705 -0.92 -19.02 -52.86
C VAL A 705 -0.39 -20.43 -52.60
N THR A 706 0.81 -20.69 -53.09
CA THR A 706 1.51 -21.98 -52.92
C THR A 706 2.75 -21.79 -52.06
N LYS A 707 3.09 -22.75 -51.22
CA LYS A 707 4.33 -22.72 -50.44
C LYS A 707 5.43 -23.49 -51.18
N SER A 708 6.50 -22.80 -51.54
CA SER A 708 7.65 -23.41 -52.24
C SER A 708 8.52 -24.21 -51.27
N THR A 709 9.19 -25.25 -51.79
CA THR A 709 10.28 -25.97 -51.10
C THR A 709 11.66 -25.35 -51.37
N GLN A 710 11.75 -24.31 -52.21
CA GLN A 710 12.99 -23.57 -52.47
C GLN A 710 13.35 -22.62 -51.31
N ALA A 711 14.63 -22.25 -51.25
CA ALA A 711 15.21 -21.44 -50.18
C ALA A 711 14.43 -20.14 -49.91
N ILE A 712 14.18 -19.90 -48.62
CA ILE A 712 13.70 -18.65 -48.03
C ILE A 712 14.62 -17.53 -48.53
N THR A 713 14.06 -16.56 -49.25
CA THR A 713 14.80 -15.36 -49.68
C THR A 713 14.65 -14.29 -48.61
N ASP A 714 15.65 -13.44 -48.38
CA ASP A 714 15.54 -12.38 -47.35
C ASP A 714 14.56 -11.26 -47.74
N LYS A 715 14.16 -11.20 -49.02
CA LYS A 715 13.34 -10.12 -49.62
C LYS A 715 12.39 -10.67 -50.68
N LEU A 716 11.34 -9.91 -51.00
CA LEU A 716 10.43 -10.18 -52.11
C LEU A 716 11.22 -10.26 -53.44
N GLN A 717 10.98 -11.30 -54.23
CA GLN A 717 11.49 -11.42 -55.59
C GLN A 717 10.35 -11.52 -56.59
N VAL A 718 10.54 -10.91 -57.76
CA VAL A 718 9.64 -11.06 -58.90
C VAL A 718 10.40 -11.78 -60.02
N LYS A 719 9.86 -12.90 -60.51
CA LYS A 719 10.43 -13.64 -61.64
C LYS A 719 9.42 -13.73 -62.77
N GLN A 720 9.92 -13.81 -64.00
CA GLN A 720 9.10 -14.04 -65.19
C GLN A 720 8.54 -15.46 -65.18
N GLN A 721 7.33 -15.61 -65.70
CA GLN A 721 6.56 -16.84 -65.77
C GLN A 721 5.96 -16.93 -67.19
N PRO A 722 5.85 -18.13 -67.80
CA PRO A 722 5.08 -18.27 -69.04
C PRO A 722 3.65 -17.78 -68.85
N ASP A 723 3.00 -17.34 -69.92
CA ASP A 723 1.56 -17.04 -69.97
C ASP A 723 0.74 -18.22 -69.39
N ILE A 724 0.21 -18.04 -68.18
CA ILE A 724 -0.54 -19.07 -67.44
C ILE A 724 -2.04 -18.98 -67.74
N ASN A 725 -2.57 -17.78 -67.94
CA ASN A 725 -4.00 -17.52 -68.16
C ASN A 725 -4.41 -17.57 -69.65
N GLY A 726 -3.46 -17.68 -70.57
CA GLY A 726 -3.68 -17.82 -72.01
C GLY A 726 -4.10 -16.53 -72.69
N ASP A 727 -3.73 -15.37 -72.14
CA ASP A 727 -4.09 -14.06 -72.69
C ASP A 727 -3.08 -13.51 -73.72
N GLY A 728 -1.99 -14.24 -73.94
CA GLY A 728 -0.91 -13.88 -74.86
C GLY A 728 0.18 -12.99 -74.24
N ILE A 729 0.13 -12.71 -72.93
CA ILE A 729 1.11 -11.91 -72.20
C ILE A 729 1.85 -12.82 -71.21
N GLU A 730 3.19 -12.69 -71.14
CA GLU A 730 3.96 -13.42 -70.13
C GLU A 730 3.70 -12.88 -68.73
N ASP A 731 3.47 -13.80 -67.79
CA ASP A 731 3.13 -13.49 -66.42
C ASP A 731 4.36 -13.30 -65.53
N PHE A 732 4.11 -12.94 -64.27
CA PHE A 732 5.12 -12.92 -63.24
C PHE A 732 4.76 -13.83 -62.07
N VAL A 733 5.77 -14.14 -61.27
CA VAL A 733 5.61 -14.80 -59.99
C VAL A 733 6.26 -13.97 -58.89
N LEU A 734 5.48 -13.70 -57.85
CA LEU A 734 5.91 -13.12 -56.59
C LEU A 734 6.39 -14.23 -55.67
N LEU A 735 7.64 -14.14 -55.20
CA LEU A 735 8.25 -15.04 -54.23
C LEU A 735 8.50 -14.27 -52.93
N TYR A 736 7.69 -14.57 -51.92
CA TYR A 736 7.72 -13.89 -50.64
C TYR A 736 8.82 -14.45 -49.73
N PRO A 737 9.37 -13.62 -48.82
CA PRO A 737 10.39 -14.08 -47.86
C PRO A 737 9.95 -15.27 -47.02
N SER A 738 8.66 -15.37 -46.69
CA SER A 738 8.07 -16.45 -45.90
C SER A 738 7.92 -17.79 -46.66
N GLY A 739 8.33 -17.84 -47.93
CA GLY A 739 8.33 -19.03 -48.78
C GLY A 739 7.07 -19.22 -49.61
N GLU A 740 6.09 -18.34 -49.47
CA GLU A 740 4.91 -18.29 -50.33
C GLU A 740 5.26 -17.82 -51.75
N ARG A 741 4.49 -18.32 -52.71
CA ARG A 741 4.54 -18.02 -54.13
C ARG A 741 3.13 -17.68 -54.62
N GLN A 742 3.00 -16.58 -55.34
CA GLN A 742 1.74 -16.12 -55.94
C GLN A 742 1.99 -15.63 -57.37
N ILE A 743 1.12 -15.97 -58.30
CA ILE A 743 1.21 -15.51 -59.69
C ILE A 743 0.68 -14.07 -59.76
N LEU A 744 1.29 -13.24 -60.61
CA LEU A 744 0.82 -11.93 -61.00
C LEU A 744 0.53 -12.00 -62.50
N PHE A 745 -0.76 -12.05 -62.86
CA PHE A 745 -1.21 -12.06 -64.23
C PHE A 745 -0.96 -10.69 -64.86
N ALA A 746 -0.07 -10.64 -65.84
CA ALA A 746 0.37 -9.37 -66.40
C ALA A 746 -0.73 -8.73 -67.24
N VAL A 747 -0.85 -7.40 -67.17
CA VAL A 747 -1.77 -6.65 -68.05
C VAL A 747 -1.00 -5.61 -68.86
N PRO A 748 -1.49 -5.22 -70.06
CA PRO A 748 -0.84 -4.19 -70.86
C PRO A 748 -0.66 -2.89 -70.07
N ALA A 749 0.39 -2.13 -70.36
CA ALA A 749 0.50 -0.77 -69.85
C ALA A 749 -0.70 0.06 -70.36
N ALA A 750 -1.30 0.88 -69.50
CA ALA A 750 -2.26 1.88 -69.97
C ALA A 750 -1.49 2.93 -70.78
N ASP A 751 -1.93 3.21 -72.01
CA ASP A 751 -1.41 4.29 -72.85
C ASP A 751 -1.59 5.67 -72.20
#